data_AF-A0A413J9X1-F1
#
_entry.id   AF-A0A413J9X1-F1
#
_cell.length_a   1.000
_cell.length_b   1.000
_cell.length_c   1.000
_cell.angle_alpha   90.00
_cell.angle_beta   90.00
_cell.angle_gamma   90.00
#
_symmetry.space_group_name_H-M   'P 1'
#
loop_
_entity.id
_entity.type
_entity.pdbx_description
1 polymer ?
#
loop_
_entity_poly.entity_id
_entity_poly.type
_entity_poly.pdbx_seq_one_letter_code
_entity_poly.pdbx_strand_id
1 'polypeptide(L)'
;MKKLFLLVIVLFLSFQQVTLAAIGEAANTPDSVFLFSYATSRDDGRSGLRFAWSMDQKHWFAVGQGTGYLRCDYSRWGSQKKMLDPFLKQLPDGGWLCTWKLNTHDGYGQAKSKDLVYWESQKYPQVTSDFEGTRVKVTIDGQEQTGNINRVSWTLVDKLTKHYERNQYRNFLHAERPVQDKERFAGLKPVKATITVQPEETKEISNLLLGIFFEDINYSADGGLYAELIQNRDFEYDPSDREGDKNWNSTHSWKLEGDNATFTINTSDPVHPNNPHYAVLNIQQPGAVLTNAGFDGIALQAGEKYDFSLFGRIPAGHKSNKLQIRLIDSNGTVQGEASITVSSRSWKTYKTVLTAKTAADTHLELQLQSVGEVELDMISLFPQNTFKGRKNGLRADLAQTLADIHPRFVRFPGGCVAHGDGLKNIYQWKNTIGPLEARKSARNLWGYHQSMGLGYYEYFQFCEDIGAEPLPVLAAGVPCQNSACHGDLRGGQQGGIPMSEMPAYIQDILDLIEWANGDARKTKWGKVRAESGHPKPFNLKYIGIGNEDLITDIFEERFTMIFNAIKEKYPEIIVVGTVGPFNEGTDYVEGWKLADKLGIPMVDEHYYQSPGWFLHNQDFYDKYDRSKKTKVYLGEYATHIPGRKANMETALTEALYLTALERNGDVVHMTSYAPLLAKEKHTQWSPDLIYFNNREVKPTTGYYVQKLYGQNAGSHYIPSQIILDNQDNRVKLRIGSSIVRDSKTGDVIVKLVNLLPVSVETEIQLPGIGSVQPSAVRTVLAGAPESTPLPVTDTIEVGANFKQQLPAYSFTVIRLKTK
;
A
#
# COMPACT_ATOMS: atom_id res chain seq x y z
N MET A 1 -44.15 -13.70 -36.00
CA MET A 1 -44.38 -14.92 -35.19
C MET A 1 -43.17 -15.42 -34.37
N LYS A 2 -41.94 -14.88 -34.51
CA LYS A 2 -40.79 -15.21 -33.62
C LYS A 2 -40.58 -14.25 -32.43
N LYS A 3 -41.32 -13.14 -32.34
CA LYS A 3 -41.25 -12.17 -31.22
C LYS A 3 -42.31 -12.39 -30.12
N LEU A 4 -43.31 -13.25 -30.35
CA LEU A 4 -44.35 -13.55 -29.37
C LEU A 4 -43.98 -14.76 -28.48
N PHE A 5 -43.08 -15.63 -28.94
CA PHE A 5 -42.63 -16.81 -28.19
C PHE A 5 -41.60 -16.50 -27.10
N LEU A 6 -40.84 -15.40 -27.25
CA LEU A 6 -39.86 -14.96 -26.24
C LEU A 6 -40.52 -14.21 -25.07
N LEU A 7 -41.66 -13.56 -25.31
CA LEU A 7 -42.40 -12.82 -24.27
C LEU A 7 -43.13 -13.77 -23.31
N VAL A 8 -43.54 -14.96 -23.76
CA VAL A 8 -44.23 -15.96 -22.93
C VAL A 8 -43.24 -16.72 -22.02
N ILE A 9 -41.97 -16.87 -22.42
CA ILE A 9 -40.95 -17.53 -21.59
C ILE A 9 -40.44 -16.61 -20.47
N VAL A 10 -40.36 -15.30 -20.70
CA VAL A 10 -39.93 -14.33 -19.68
C VAL A 10 -41.04 -14.01 -18.67
N LEU A 11 -42.32 -14.12 -19.05
CA LEU A 11 -43.46 -14.01 -18.13
C LEU A 11 -43.71 -15.27 -17.30
N PHE A 12 -43.26 -16.46 -17.74
CA PHE A 12 -43.34 -17.69 -16.93
C PHE A 12 -42.20 -17.82 -15.90
N LEU A 13 -41.07 -17.12 -16.08
CA LEU A 13 -39.95 -17.10 -15.13
C LEU A 13 -40.05 -15.99 -14.06
N SER A 14 -40.97 -15.02 -14.22
CA SER A 14 -41.13 -13.88 -13.30
C SER A 14 -42.36 -13.99 -12.37
N PHE A 15 -43.15 -15.05 -12.49
CA PHE A 15 -44.31 -15.33 -11.60
C PHE A 15 -44.15 -16.54 -10.68
N GLN A 16 -42.98 -17.19 -10.61
CA GLN A 16 -42.72 -18.25 -9.62
C GLN A 16 -42.14 -17.76 -8.28
N GLN A 17 -42.05 -16.45 -8.05
CA GLN A 17 -41.51 -15.89 -6.80
C GLN A 17 -42.49 -15.05 -5.96
N VAL A 18 -43.80 -15.19 -6.14
CA VAL A 18 -44.77 -14.70 -5.15
C VAL A 18 -45.99 -15.62 -5.12
N THR A 19 -45.86 -16.76 -4.45
CA THR A 19 -46.93 -17.54 -3.76
C THR A 19 -46.33 -18.86 -3.25
N LEU A 20 -45.35 -18.77 -2.36
CA LEU A 20 -45.13 -19.85 -1.38
C LEU A 20 -46.01 -19.54 -0.17
N ALA A 21 -47.32 -19.68 -0.38
CA ALA A 21 -48.24 -19.89 0.71
C ALA A 21 -47.89 -21.24 1.33
N ALA A 22 -47.83 -21.27 2.66
CA ALA A 22 -47.40 -22.39 3.48
C ALA A 22 -48.08 -23.71 3.08
N ILE A 23 -47.34 -24.54 2.35
CA ILE A 23 -47.50 -25.98 2.43
C ILE A 23 -46.42 -26.42 3.43
N GLY A 24 -46.84 -26.58 4.68
CA GLY A 24 -46.03 -27.27 5.69
C GLY A 24 -45.94 -28.74 5.33
N GLU A 25 -45.12 -29.09 4.34
CA GLU A 25 -44.52 -30.41 4.34
C GLU A 25 -43.57 -30.43 5.53
N ALA A 26 -43.94 -31.19 6.56
CA ALA A 26 -43.03 -31.61 7.60
C ALA A 26 -41.94 -32.49 6.94
N ALA A 27 -40.95 -31.86 6.33
CA ALA A 27 -39.73 -32.54 5.94
C ALA A 27 -39.14 -33.11 7.23
N ASN A 28 -39.04 -34.44 7.31
CA ASN A 28 -38.29 -35.14 8.35
C ASN A 28 -36.85 -34.61 8.32
N THR A 29 -36.57 -33.57 9.11
CA THR A 29 -35.22 -33.07 9.30
C THR A 29 -34.49 -34.09 10.14
N PRO A 30 -33.39 -34.69 9.65
CA PRO A 30 -32.68 -35.69 10.42
C PRO A 30 -32.05 -35.03 11.65
N ASP A 31 -32.11 -35.68 12.82
CA ASP A 31 -31.43 -35.16 14.01
C ASP A 31 -29.91 -35.07 13.81
N SER A 32 -29.35 -35.96 12.98
CA SER A 32 -27.93 -36.02 12.67
C SER A 32 -27.66 -36.61 11.29
N VAL A 33 -26.55 -36.17 10.68
CA VAL A 33 -26.06 -36.59 9.36
C VAL A 33 -24.56 -36.87 9.41
N PHE A 34 -24.02 -37.47 8.35
CA PHE A 34 -22.59 -37.60 8.15
C PHE A 34 -22.05 -36.37 7.42
N LEU A 35 -20.99 -35.77 7.93
CA LEU A 35 -20.27 -34.64 7.35
C LEU A 35 -18.90 -35.15 6.88
N PHE A 36 -18.64 -34.99 5.59
CA PHE A 36 -17.35 -35.27 4.97
C PHE A 36 -16.57 -33.97 4.79
N SER A 37 -15.39 -33.92 5.38
CA SER A 37 -14.44 -32.81 5.28
C SER A 37 -13.32 -33.15 4.32
N TYR A 38 -13.01 -32.26 3.39
CA TYR A 38 -12.02 -32.48 2.34
C TYR A 38 -11.42 -31.17 1.82
N ALA A 39 -10.30 -31.28 1.11
CA ALA A 39 -9.82 -30.22 0.20
C ALA A 39 -9.77 -30.81 -1.21
N THR A 40 -10.06 -29.99 -2.22
CA THR A 40 -10.10 -30.52 -3.59
C THR A 40 -8.70 -30.60 -4.20
N SER A 41 -8.41 -31.73 -4.85
CA SER A 41 -7.17 -31.90 -5.62
C SER A 41 -7.15 -31.06 -6.89
N ARG A 42 -8.32 -30.62 -7.40
CA ARG A 42 -8.42 -29.83 -8.66
C ARG A 42 -7.70 -28.50 -8.60
N ASP A 43 -7.66 -27.86 -7.42
CA ASP A 43 -6.96 -26.61 -7.20
C ASP A 43 -5.73 -26.76 -6.31
N ASP A 44 -5.29 -28.00 -6.08
CA ASP A 44 -4.16 -28.33 -5.22
C ASP A 44 -4.36 -27.83 -3.76
N GLY A 45 -5.59 -27.94 -3.26
CA GLY A 45 -5.97 -27.54 -1.91
C GLY A 45 -6.01 -26.03 -1.65
N ARG A 46 -5.94 -25.19 -2.69
CA ARG A 46 -5.91 -23.72 -2.57
C ARG A 46 -7.22 -23.10 -2.12
N SER A 47 -8.34 -23.76 -2.42
CA SER A 47 -9.65 -23.33 -1.90
C SER A 47 -9.85 -23.63 -0.42
N GLY A 48 -9.00 -24.48 0.16
CA GLY A 48 -9.06 -24.85 1.57
C GLY A 48 -10.08 -25.94 1.90
N LEU A 49 -10.50 -25.98 3.18
CA LEU A 49 -11.40 -26.98 3.75
C LEU A 49 -12.83 -26.78 3.25
N ARG A 50 -13.40 -27.84 2.68
CA ARG A 50 -14.78 -27.92 2.16
C ARG A 50 -15.56 -29.00 2.89
N PHE A 51 -16.88 -28.93 2.80
CA PHE A 51 -17.79 -29.90 3.41
C PHE A 51 -18.80 -30.46 2.43
N ALA A 52 -19.17 -31.73 2.62
CA ALA A 52 -20.34 -32.36 2.02
C ALA A 52 -21.07 -33.16 3.09
N TRP A 53 -22.38 -33.36 2.95
CA TRP A 53 -23.17 -34.12 3.90
C TRP A 53 -23.91 -35.29 3.23
N SER A 54 -24.23 -36.30 4.04
CA SER A 54 -25.01 -37.48 3.62
C SER A 54 -25.83 -38.04 4.78
N MET A 55 -27.02 -38.56 4.49
CA MET A 55 -27.81 -39.34 5.44
C MET A 55 -27.38 -40.81 5.50
N ASP A 56 -26.83 -41.35 4.41
CA ASP A 56 -26.64 -42.79 4.21
C ASP A 56 -25.19 -43.19 3.87
N GLN A 57 -24.27 -42.22 3.83
CA GLN A 57 -22.88 -42.32 3.37
C GLN A 57 -22.70 -42.75 1.90
N LYS A 58 -23.79 -42.83 1.12
CA LYS A 58 -23.78 -43.22 -0.29
C LYS A 58 -24.02 -42.02 -1.19
N HIS A 59 -24.99 -41.18 -0.83
CA HIS A 59 -25.37 -39.98 -1.59
C HIS A 59 -24.86 -38.74 -0.86
N TRP A 60 -23.99 -37.98 -1.50
CA TRP A 60 -23.29 -36.85 -0.89
C TRP A 60 -23.67 -35.53 -1.56
N PHE A 61 -23.96 -34.52 -0.75
CA PHE A 61 -24.37 -33.20 -1.18
C PHE A 61 -23.36 -32.17 -0.68
N ALA A 62 -22.78 -31.38 -1.59
CA ALA A 62 -21.82 -30.33 -1.24
C ALA A 62 -22.50 -29.24 -0.38
N VAL A 63 -21.83 -28.80 0.69
CA VAL A 63 -22.28 -27.66 1.50
C VAL A 63 -21.66 -26.39 0.90
N GLY A 64 -22.51 -25.51 0.36
CA GLY A 64 -22.07 -24.23 -0.19
C GLY A 64 -21.31 -24.30 -1.52
N GLN A 65 -21.73 -25.21 -2.41
CA GLN A 65 -21.26 -25.33 -3.80
C GLN A 65 -19.73 -25.33 -3.97
N GLY A 66 -19.01 -25.98 -3.05
CA GLY A 66 -17.56 -26.07 -3.09
C GLY A 66 -16.81 -24.85 -2.54
N THR A 67 -17.47 -24.00 -1.75
CA THR A 67 -16.81 -22.93 -0.99
C THR A 67 -15.92 -23.52 0.11
N GLY A 68 -14.76 -22.88 0.32
CA GLY A 68 -13.87 -23.18 1.45
C GLY A 68 -14.26 -22.42 2.71
N TYR A 69 -14.28 -23.10 3.86
CA TYR A 69 -14.62 -22.57 5.18
C TYR A 69 -13.39 -22.27 6.06
N LEU A 70 -12.24 -22.85 5.71
CA LEU A 70 -10.92 -22.53 6.29
C LEU A 70 -9.92 -22.56 5.15
N ARG A 71 -8.96 -21.64 5.11
CA ARG A 71 -7.87 -21.61 4.12
C ARG A 71 -6.53 -21.52 4.83
N CYS A 72 -5.51 -22.15 4.27
CA CYS A 72 -4.14 -22.08 4.79
C CYS A 72 -3.57 -20.66 4.61
N ASP A 73 -3.10 -20.02 5.69
CA ASP A 73 -2.40 -18.73 5.61
C ASP A 73 -0.86 -18.87 5.52
N TYR A 74 -0.34 -20.09 5.60
CA TYR A 74 1.09 -20.40 5.51
C TYR A 74 1.70 -19.98 4.16
N SER A 75 2.87 -19.35 4.24
CA SER A 75 3.68 -18.89 3.11
C SER A 75 3.20 -17.64 2.37
N ARG A 76 4.14 -17.00 1.65
CA ARG A 76 3.83 -15.87 0.75
C ARG A 76 2.69 -16.22 -0.21
N TRP A 77 1.93 -15.19 -0.58
CA TRP A 77 0.81 -15.30 -1.51
C TRP A 77 1.13 -16.16 -2.75
N GLY A 78 0.19 -17.04 -3.12
CA GLY A 78 0.26 -17.88 -4.32
C GLY A 78 1.17 -19.12 -4.25
N SER A 79 2.18 -19.15 -3.39
CA SER A 79 3.20 -20.22 -3.38
C SER A 79 2.75 -21.50 -2.67
N GLN A 80 2.41 -21.41 -1.37
CA GLN A 80 2.11 -22.56 -0.50
C GLN A 80 0.89 -22.39 0.41
N LYS A 81 0.01 -21.41 0.13
CA LYS A 81 -1.30 -21.27 0.79
C LYS A 81 -2.26 -22.38 0.35
N LYS A 82 -1.96 -23.62 0.78
CA LYS A 82 -2.60 -24.87 0.37
C LYS A 82 -2.95 -25.70 1.60
N MET A 83 -4.10 -26.37 1.55
CA MET A 83 -4.49 -27.38 2.55
C MET A 83 -4.42 -28.76 1.93
N LEU A 84 -3.33 -29.50 2.20
CA LEU A 84 -3.17 -30.86 1.66
C LEU A 84 -3.72 -31.88 2.65
N ASP A 85 -4.66 -32.71 2.18
CA ASP A 85 -5.26 -33.83 2.93
C ASP A 85 -5.79 -33.43 4.33
N PRO A 86 -6.70 -32.44 4.42
CA PRO A 86 -7.17 -31.97 5.71
C PRO A 86 -7.92 -33.05 6.47
N PHE A 87 -7.74 -33.05 7.79
CA PHE A 87 -8.37 -33.96 8.72
C PHE A 87 -9.12 -33.18 9.80
N LEU A 88 -10.43 -33.39 9.90
CA LEU A 88 -11.28 -32.74 10.88
C LEU A 88 -11.61 -33.66 12.04
N LYS A 89 -11.27 -33.24 13.26
CA LYS A 89 -11.49 -33.98 14.51
C LYS A 89 -12.38 -33.18 15.46
N GLN A 90 -13.38 -33.83 16.05
CA GLN A 90 -14.15 -33.22 17.13
C GLN A 90 -13.38 -33.34 18.46
N LEU A 91 -13.34 -32.24 19.22
CA LEU A 91 -12.67 -32.15 20.50
C LEU A 91 -13.64 -32.48 21.66
N PRO A 92 -13.14 -32.89 22.84
CA PRO A 92 -14.00 -33.25 23.99
C PRO A 92 -14.90 -32.11 24.50
N ASP A 93 -14.53 -30.86 24.25
CA ASP A 93 -15.30 -29.66 24.62
C ASP A 93 -16.41 -29.33 23.60
N GLY A 94 -16.60 -30.18 22.58
CA GLY A 94 -17.56 -29.97 21.51
C GLY A 94 -17.04 -29.10 20.36
N GLY A 95 -15.83 -28.56 20.47
CA GLY A 95 -15.15 -27.83 19.40
C GLY A 95 -14.57 -28.74 18.33
N TRP A 96 -13.87 -28.15 17.37
CA TRP A 96 -13.29 -28.79 16.21
C TRP A 96 -11.82 -28.42 16.05
N LEU A 97 -11.01 -29.38 15.62
CA LEU A 97 -9.63 -29.19 15.20
C LEU A 97 -9.50 -29.68 13.76
N CYS A 98 -9.08 -28.78 12.86
CA CYS A 98 -8.66 -29.14 11.52
C CYS A 98 -7.13 -29.18 11.48
N THR A 99 -6.57 -30.29 11.00
CA THR A 99 -5.12 -30.45 10.77
C THR A 99 -4.88 -30.80 9.30
N TRP A 100 -3.90 -30.18 8.64
CA TRP A 100 -3.55 -30.47 7.23
C TRP A 100 -2.04 -30.47 7.04
N LYS A 101 -1.56 -31.07 5.95
CA LYS A 101 -0.16 -30.97 5.54
C LYS A 101 0.07 -29.66 4.79
N LEU A 102 1.17 -28.97 5.11
CA LEU A 102 1.55 -27.74 4.40
C LEU A 102 2.21 -28.09 3.05
N ASN A 103 3.17 -29.01 3.12
CA ASN A 103 3.93 -29.55 2.00
C ASN A 103 4.63 -30.84 2.49
N THR A 104 5.64 -31.32 1.76
CA THR A 104 6.36 -32.57 2.09
C THR A 104 7.45 -32.40 3.16
N HIS A 105 7.77 -31.19 3.60
CA HIS A 105 8.94 -30.92 4.44
C HIS A 105 8.68 -30.05 5.69
N ASP A 106 7.73 -29.11 5.65
CA ASP A 106 7.52 -28.10 6.69
C ASP A 106 6.59 -28.54 7.84
N GLY A 107 5.89 -29.66 7.66
CA GLY A 107 5.00 -30.24 8.66
C GLY A 107 3.53 -29.90 8.40
N TYR A 108 2.83 -29.42 9.42
CA TYR A 108 1.37 -29.37 9.47
C TYR A 108 0.86 -27.98 9.81
N GLY A 109 -0.32 -27.65 9.31
CA GLY A 109 -1.14 -26.55 9.80
C GLY A 109 -2.26 -27.07 10.69
N GLN A 110 -2.62 -26.30 11.70
CA GLN A 110 -3.70 -26.58 12.64
C GLN A 110 -4.54 -25.34 12.92
N ALA A 111 -5.86 -25.49 12.95
CA ALA A 111 -6.78 -24.44 13.37
C ALA A 111 -7.95 -25.03 14.14
N LYS A 112 -8.44 -24.29 15.14
CA LYS A 112 -9.60 -24.68 15.94
C LYS A 112 -10.83 -23.85 15.58
N SER A 113 -12.02 -24.43 15.77
CA SER A 113 -13.29 -23.74 15.60
C SER A 113 -14.36 -24.30 16.52
N LYS A 114 -15.28 -23.46 16.96
CA LYS A 114 -16.48 -23.90 17.72
C LYS A 114 -17.64 -24.29 16.81
N ASP A 115 -17.66 -23.83 15.57
CA ASP A 115 -18.83 -23.90 14.68
C ASP A 115 -18.51 -24.20 13.21
N LEU A 116 -17.24 -24.46 12.89
CA LEU A 116 -16.71 -24.70 11.54
C LEU A 116 -16.83 -23.51 10.58
N VAL A 117 -17.25 -22.34 11.07
CA VAL A 117 -17.39 -21.08 10.32
C VAL A 117 -16.29 -20.12 10.74
N TYR A 118 -16.15 -19.88 12.04
CA TYR A 118 -15.14 -18.97 12.59
C TYR A 118 -13.99 -19.77 13.19
N TRP A 119 -12.77 -19.47 12.74
CA TRP A 119 -11.56 -20.20 13.09
C TRP A 119 -10.62 -19.34 13.91
N GLU A 120 -9.98 -19.96 14.90
CA GLU A 120 -8.86 -19.41 15.65
C GLU A 120 -7.59 -19.34 14.79
N SER A 121 -6.56 -18.63 15.26
CA SER A 121 -5.32 -18.41 14.51
C SER A 121 -4.64 -19.73 14.18
N GLN A 122 -4.06 -19.82 12.98
CA GLN A 122 -3.41 -21.04 12.52
C GLN A 122 -2.09 -21.26 13.25
N LYS A 123 -1.78 -22.52 13.54
CA LYS A 123 -0.52 -22.96 14.14
C LYS A 123 0.20 -23.91 13.21
N TYR A 124 1.53 -23.89 13.23
CA TYR A 124 2.36 -24.60 12.26
C TYR A 124 3.36 -25.58 12.90
N PRO A 125 2.89 -26.65 13.57
CA PRO A 125 3.78 -27.63 14.19
C PRO A 125 4.48 -28.51 13.15
N GLN A 126 5.75 -28.85 13.42
CA GLN A 126 6.52 -29.77 12.58
C GLN A 126 5.96 -31.20 12.62
N VAL A 127 5.49 -31.62 13.79
CA VAL A 127 4.90 -32.95 14.03
C VAL A 127 3.63 -32.80 14.86
N THR A 128 2.64 -33.64 14.59
CA THR A 128 1.40 -33.69 15.37
C THR A 128 0.76 -35.07 15.27
N SER A 129 0.25 -35.58 16.39
CA SER A 129 -0.57 -36.80 16.41
C SER A 129 -2.01 -36.55 15.95
N ASP A 130 -2.44 -35.30 15.82
CA ASP A 130 -3.81 -34.95 15.43
C ASP A 130 -4.09 -35.09 13.92
N PHE A 131 -3.10 -35.53 13.15
CA PHE A 131 -3.27 -35.85 11.73
C PHE A 131 -3.64 -37.34 11.48
N GLU A 132 -3.52 -38.18 12.51
CA GLU A 132 -3.82 -39.61 12.44
C GLU A 132 -5.33 -39.86 12.34
N GLY A 133 -5.73 -40.72 11.41
CA GLY A 133 -7.13 -41.14 11.28
C GLY A 133 -7.48 -41.77 9.94
N THR A 134 -8.64 -42.42 9.89
CA THR A 134 -9.11 -43.10 8.69
C THR A 134 -9.48 -42.08 7.60
N ARG A 135 -8.90 -42.26 6.42
CA ARG A 135 -9.27 -41.51 5.21
C ARG A 135 -10.25 -42.32 4.38
N VAL A 136 -11.21 -41.62 3.80
CA VAL A 136 -12.25 -42.20 2.93
C VAL A 136 -12.33 -41.43 1.62
N LYS A 137 -12.74 -42.15 0.58
CA LYS A 137 -13.00 -41.60 -0.75
C LYS A 137 -14.50 -41.45 -0.94
N VAL A 138 -14.92 -40.28 -1.38
CA VAL A 138 -16.34 -39.94 -1.58
C VAL A 138 -16.49 -39.24 -2.92
N THR A 139 -17.53 -39.60 -3.67
CA THR A 139 -17.86 -38.92 -4.94
C THR A 139 -18.83 -37.77 -4.67
N ILE A 140 -18.41 -36.55 -5.01
CA ILE A 140 -19.20 -35.31 -4.89
C ILE A 140 -19.22 -34.66 -6.28
N ASP A 141 -20.41 -34.35 -6.80
CA ASP A 141 -20.59 -33.74 -8.13
C ASP A 141 -19.80 -34.45 -9.24
N GLY A 142 -19.81 -35.80 -9.21
CA GLY A 142 -19.12 -36.65 -10.17
C GLY A 142 -17.60 -36.73 -10.00
N GLN A 143 -17.05 -36.24 -8.89
CA GLN A 143 -15.61 -36.26 -8.62
C GLN A 143 -15.29 -36.99 -7.33
N GLU A 144 -14.31 -37.89 -7.39
CA GLU A 144 -13.76 -38.52 -6.20
C GLU A 144 -12.91 -37.51 -5.41
N GLN A 145 -13.21 -37.38 -4.13
CA GLN A 145 -12.49 -36.56 -3.16
C GLN A 145 -12.01 -37.45 -2.02
N THR A 146 -10.84 -37.14 -1.45
CA THR A 146 -10.30 -37.83 -0.27
C THR A 146 -10.41 -36.92 0.95
N GLY A 147 -10.83 -37.48 2.08
CA GLY A 147 -11.07 -36.73 3.31
C GLY A 147 -11.45 -37.65 4.47
N ASN A 148 -12.19 -37.12 5.44
CA ASN A 148 -12.68 -37.90 6.58
C ASN A 148 -14.13 -37.56 6.94
N ILE A 149 -14.82 -38.49 7.61
CA ILE A 149 -16.26 -38.38 7.94
C ILE A 149 -16.43 -38.23 9.46
N ASN A 150 -17.28 -37.29 9.86
CA ASN A 150 -17.76 -37.11 11.23
C ASN A 150 -19.29 -37.18 11.27
N ARG A 151 -19.89 -37.67 12.35
CA ARG A 151 -21.34 -37.58 12.56
C ARG A 151 -21.66 -36.28 13.28
N VAL A 152 -22.57 -35.47 12.73
CA VAL A 152 -22.89 -34.12 13.23
C VAL A 152 -24.39 -33.89 13.29
N SER A 153 -24.82 -32.88 14.05
CA SER A 153 -26.22 -32.44 14.01
C SER A 153 -26.56 -31.77 12.69
N TRP A 154 -27.81 -31.92 12.23
CA TRP A 154 -28.28 -31.20 11.05
C TRP A 154 -28.18 -29.67 11.21
N THR A 155 -28.38 -29.16 12.41
CA THR A 155 -28.23 -27.74 12.74
C THR A 155 -26.85 -27.19 12.39
N LEU A 156 -25.78 -27.99 12.50
CA LEU A 156 -24.43 -27.55 12.10
C LEU A 156 -24.34 -27.37 10.57
N VAL A 157 -24.89 -28.32 9.81
CA VAL A 157 -24.92 -28.27 8.33
C VAL A 157 -25.77 -27.11 7.82
N ASP A 158 -26.93 -26.88 8.46
CA ASP A 158 -27.80 -25.74 8.17
C ASP A 158 -27.09 -24.40 8.43
N LYS A 159 -26.34 -24.27 9.54
CA LYS A 159 -25.52 -23.08 9.83
C LYS A 159 -24.45 -22.84 8.76
N LEU A 160 -23.72 -23.88 8.34
CA LEU A 160 -22.73 -23.78 7.27
C LEU A 160 -23.37 -23.32 5.95
N THR A 161 -24.52 -23.88 5.61
CA THR A 161 -25.29 -23.51 4.40
C THR A 161 -25.73 -22.04 4.44
N LYS A 162 -26.31 -21.59 5.57
CA LYS A 162 -26.71 -20.19 5.76
C LYS A 162 -25.52 -19.23 5.73
N HIS A 163 -24.37 -19.63 6.27
CA HIS A 163 -23.15 -18.83 6.19
C HIS A 163 -22.70 -18.67 4.73
N TYR A 164 -22.72 -19.75 3.95
CA TYR A 164 -22.45 -19.67 2.51
C TYR A 164 -23.42 -18.74 1.79
N GLU A 165 -24.74 -18.87 2.01
CA GLU A 165 -25.76 -18.02 1.38
C GLU A 165 -25.55 -16.55 1.71
N ARG A 166 -25.26 -16.23 2.98
CA ARG A 166 -24.92 -14.87 3.41
C ARG A 166 -23.69 -14.34 2.69
N ASN A 167 -22.64 -15.15 2.55
CA ASN A 167 -21.43 -14.77 1.83
C ASN A 167 -21.69 -14.56 0.34
N GLN A 168 -22.55 -15.37 -0.30
CA GLN A 168 -22.93 -15.17 -1.70
C GLN A 168 -23.70 -13.87 -1.89
N TYR A 169 -24.64 -13.56 -1.00
CA TYR A 169 -25.36 -12.29 -1.03
C TYR A 169 -24.40 -11.10 -0.85
N ARG A 170 -23.47 -11.18 0.12
CA ARG A 170 -22.42 -10.18 0.31
C ARG A 170 -21.56 -10.00 -0.94
N ASN A 171 -21.10 -11.09 -1.55
CA ASN A 171 -20.29 -11.06 -2.76
C ASN A 171 -21.06 -10.46 -3.95
N PHE A 172 -22.36 -10.75 -4.07
CA PHE A 172 -23.22 -10.13 -5.07
C PHE A 172 -23.28 -8.60 -4.91
N LEU A 173 -23.47 -8.12 -3.67
CA LEU A 173 -23.44 -6.68 -3.37
C LEU A 173 -22.07 -6.07 -3.66
N HIS A 174 -20.98 -6.74 -3.26
CA HIS A 174 -19.62 -6.25 -3.48
C HIS A 174 -19.20 -6.28 -4.97
N ALA A 175 -19.82 -7.14 -5.79
CA ALA A 175 -19.60 -7.16 -7.24
C ALA A 175 -20.31 -6.01 -7.98
N GLU A 176 -21.12 -5.20 -7.29
CA GLU A 176 -21.75 -4.02 -7.85
C GLU A 176 -20.71 -3.01 -8.34
N ARG A 177 -20.92 -2.53 -9.57
CA ARG A 177 -20.07 -1.53 -10.22
C ARG A 177 -20.88 -0.35 -10.75
N PRO A 178 -20.44 0.90 -10.54
CA PRO A 178 -21.04 2.08 -11.16
C PRO A 178 -21.15 2.03 -12.69
N VAL A 179 -20.28 1.30 -13.42
CA VAL A 179 -20.45 1.15 -14.87
C VAL A 179 -21.78 0.50 -15.27
N GLN A 180 -22.37 -0.31 -14.37
CA GLN A 180 -23.66 -0.99 -14.57
C GLN A 180 -24.87 -0.11 -14.19
N ASP A 181 -24.63 1.12 -13.68
CA ASP A 181 -25.70 1.95 -13.14
C ASP A 181 -26.66 2.46 -14.23
N LYS A 182 -26.21 2.57 -15.49
CA LYS A 182 -27.08 2.94 -16.62
C LYS A 182 -28.22 1.94 -16.80
N GLU A 183 -27.92 0.64 -16.70
CA GLU A 183 -28.90 -0.43 -16.78
C GLU A 183 -29.71 -0.54 -15.48
N ARG A 184 -29.01 -0.47 -14.32
CA ARG A 184 -29.62 -0.59 -12.98
C ARG A 184 -30.68 0.48 -12.72
N PHE A 185 -30.46 1.70 -13.23
CA PHE A 185 -31.35 2.85 -13.08
C PHE A 185 -31.97 3.30 -14.41
N ALA A 186 -32.21 2.36 -15.32
CA ALA A 186 -32.90 2.66 -16.57
C ALA A 186 -34.25 3.34 -16.28
N GLY A 187 -34.44 4.55 -16.82
CA GLY A 187 -35.65 5.36 -16.63
C GLY A 187 -35.67 6.26 -15.40
N LEU A 188 -34.62 6.24 -14.55
CA LEU A 188 -34.48 7.18 -13.44
C LEU A 188 -34.46 8.62 -13.97
N LYS A 189 -35.24 9.50 -13.33
CA LYS A 189 -35.27 10.94 -13.61
C LYS A 189 -34.28 11.67 -12.70
N PRO A 190 -33.89 12.92 -13.02
CA PRO A 190 -33.12 13.75 -12.08
C PRO A 190 -33.73 13.71 -10.69
N VAL A 191 -32.90 13.48 -9.68
CA VAL A 191 -33.30 13.33 -8.28
C VAL A 191 -33.22 14.67 -7.59
N LYS A 192 -34.14 14.94 -6.66
CA LYS A 192 -34.05 16.11 -5.78
C LYS A 192 -33.55 15.71 -4.41
N ALA A 193 -32.58 16.46 -3.90
CA ALA A 193 -32.02 16.28 -2.57
C ALA A 193 -32.12 17.58 -1.78
N THR A 194 -32.53 17.49 -0.52
CA THR A 194 -32.37 18.56 0.46
C THR A 194 -31.33 18.11 1.48
N ILE A 195 -30.28 18.90 1.66
CA ILE A 195 -29.20 18.65 2.62
C ILE A 195 -29.24 19.74 3.67
N THR A 196 -29.58 19.36 4.90
CA THR A 196 -29.70 20.29 6.03
C THR A 196 -28.65 19.95 7.06
N VAL A 197 -27.75 20.89 7.36
CA VAL A 197 -26.73 20.70 8.42
C VAL A 197 -27.33 20.84 9.81
N GLN A 198 -26.72 20.16 10.77
CA GLN A 198 -27.10 20.10 12.18
C GLN A 198 -25.94 20.62 13.05
N PRO A 199 -25.75 21.96 13.11
CA PRO A 199 -24.61 22.55 13.83
C PRO A 199 -24.56 22.20 15.31
N GLU A 200 -25.71 21.92 15.94
CA GLU A 200 -25.83 21.48 17.32
C GLU A 200 -25.20 20.11 17.59
N GLU A 201 -25.00 19.28 16.56
CA GLU A 201 -24.36 17.96 16.64
C GLU A 201 -22.88 18.00 16.18
N THR A 202 -22.31 19.18 16.01
CA THR A 202 -20.92 19.35 15.58
C THR A 202 -19.95 18.63 16.52
N LYS A 203 -19.00 17.89 15.94
CA LYS A 203 -17.94 17.21 16.69
C LYS A 203 -16.55 17.53 16.15
N GLU A 204 -15.57 17.52 17.04
CA GLU A 204 -14.17 17.62 16.64
C GLU A 204 -13.75 16.34 15.88
N ILE A 205 -12.98 16.54 14.83
CA ILE A 205 -12.38 15.46 14.04
C ILE A 205 -10.88 15.71 13.88
N SER A 206 -10.13 14.66 13.57
CA SER A 206 -8.70 14.77 13.34
C SER A 206 -8.34 15.81 12.28
N ASN A 207 -7.44 16.72 12.62
CA ASN A 207 -6.80 17.62 11.65
C ASN A 207 -5.66 16.94 10.86
N LEU A 208 -5.40 15.65 11.12
CA LEU A 208 -4.44 14.80 10.43
C LEU A 208 -5.10 13.79 9.49
N LEU A 209 -6.42 13.89 9.28
CA LEU A 209 -7.20 12.85 8.59
C LEU A 209 -6.59 12.41 7.25
N LEU A 210 -6.06 13.32 6.44
CA LEU A 210 -5.50 12.97 5.13
C LEU A 210 -3.96 13.10 5.09
N GLY A 211 -3.28 12.00 4.77
CA GLY A 211 -1.84 11.95 4.51
C GLY A 211 -1.50 11.15 3.25
N ILE A 212 -0.22 10.81 3.12
CA ILE A 212 0.28 9.94 2.04
C ILE A 212 1.08 8.78 2.60
N PHE A 213 1.00 7.65 1.91
CA PHE A 213 1.76 6.45 2.16
C PHE A 213 2.89 6.33 1.14
N PHE A 214 4.13 6.10 1.58
CA PHE A 214 5.26 5.86 0.70
C PHE A 214 5.95 4.54 1.06
N GLU A 215 6.01 3.64 0.09
CA GLU A 215 6.98 2.54 0.06
C GLU A 215 7.71 2.50 -1.26
N ASP A 216 8.94 1.97 -1.27
CA ASP A 216 9.69 1.73 -2.50
C ASP A 216 9.12 0.49 -3.23
N ILE A 217 7.99 0.68 -3.90
CA ILE A 217 7.34 -0.25 -4.83
C ILE A 217 7.22 0.46 -6.18
N ASN A 218 7.19 -0.28 -7.28
CA ASN A 218 6.99 0.25 -8.62
C ASN A 218 8.05 1.29 -9.04
N TYR A 219 9.29 1.14 -8.55
CA TYR A 219 10.40 2.09 -8.75
C TYR A 219 10.03 3.50 -8.22
N SER A 220 9.30 3.57 -7.11
CA SER A 220 8.86 4.85 -6.53
C SER A 220 9.99 5.62 -5.86
N ALA A 221 11.06 4.97 -5.37
CA ALA A 221 12.24 5.64 -4.83
C ALA A 221 13.34 5.79 -5.90
N ASP A 222 14.17 4.77 -6.09
CA ASP A 222 15.25 4.76 -7.07
C ASP A 222 14.70 4.73 -8.51
N GLY A 223 15.06 5.73 -9.32
CA GLY A 223 14.45 5.98 -10.63
C GLY A 223 13.09 6.68 -10.59
N GLY A 224 12.62 7.04 -9.39
CA GLY A 224 11.35 7.71 -9.12
C GLY A 224 11.50 9.02 -8.36
N LEU A 225 11.03 9.04 -7.11
CA LEU A 225 11.02 10.21 -6.24
C LEU A 225 12.44 10.66 -5.86
N TYR A 226 13.40 9.74 -5.75
CA TYR A 226 14.81 10.07 -5.56
C TYR A 226 15.42 10.59 -6.87
N ALA A 227 16.09 11.74 -6.84
CA ALA A 227 16.50 12.44 -8.07
C ALA A 227 17.79 11.92 -8.73
N GLU A 228 18.41 10.84 -8.24
CA GLU A 228 19.58 10.22 -8.87
C GLU A 228 19.23 9.71 -10.27
N LEU A 229 20.05 10.04 -11.26
CA LEU A 229 19.83 9.65 -12.65
C LEU A 229 20.68 8.45 -13.07
N ILE A 230 21.73 8.11 -12.32
CA ILE A 230 22.60 6.97 -12.60
C ILE A 230 22.09 5.72 -11.88
N GLN A 231 21.75 4.71 -12.67
CA GLN A 231 21.35 3.41 -12.14
C GLN A 231 22.61 2.59 -11.82
N ASN A 232 22.61 1.89 -10.69
CA ASN A 232 23.76 1.09 -10.22
C ASN A 232 25.05 1.95 -10.11
N ARG A 233 24.91 3.12 -9.48
CA ARG A 233 25.97 4.16 -9.41
C ARG A 233 27.25 3.75 -8.68
N ASP A 234 27.14 2.75 -7.82
CA ASP A 234 28.16 2.24 -6.90
C ASP A 234 28.49 0.76 -7.16
N PHE A 235 27.96 0.18 -8.25
CA PHE A 235 28.25 -1.19 -8.67
C PHE A 235 27.81 -2.28 -7.67
N GLU A 236 26.86 -1.97 -6.78
CA GLU A 236 26.42 -2.89 -5.71
C GLU A 236 25.26 -3.81 -6.07
N TYR A 237 24.79 -3.79 -7.32
CA TYR A 237 23.73 -4.70 -7.76
C TYR A 237 24.19 -6.16 -7.62
N ASP A 238 23.34 -7.01 -7.07
CA ASP A 238 23.62 -8.44 -6.88
C ASP A 238 22.52 -9.29 -7.53
N PRO A 239 22.83 -10.46 -8.14
CA PRO A 239 21.81 -11.32 -8.75
C PRO A 239 20.71 -11.74 -7.79
N SER A 240 21.00 -11.74 -6.49
CA SER A 240 20.00 -11.98 -5.45
C SER A 240 19.00 -10.85 -5.29
N ASP A 241 19.19 -9.65 -5.83
CA ASP A 241 18.19 -8.57 -5.79
C ASP A 241 16.99 -8.86 -6.69
N ARG A 242 17.19 -9.60 -7.79
CA ARG A 242 16.15 -9.90 -8.79
C ARG A 242 16.13 -11.39 -9.15
N GLU A 243 15.14 -12.09 -8.61
CA GLU A 243 15.01 -13.55 -8.78
C GLU A 243 14.94 -13.93 -10.27
N GLY A 244 15.85 -14.83 -10.70
CA GLY A 244 15.91 -15.33 -12.07
C GLY A 244 16.72 -14.49 -13.06
N ASP A 245 17.21 -13.31 -12.68
CA ASP A 245 18.00 -12.44 -13.56
C ASP A 245 19.49 -12.40 -13.16
N LYS A 246 20.31 -13.23 -13.82
CA LYS A 246 21.77 -13.27 -13.58
C LYS A 246 22.51 -12.02 -14.08
N ASN A 247 21.87 -11.21 -14.93
CA ASN A 247 22.44 -9.97 -15.46
C ASN A 247 22.16 -8.78 -14.53
N TRP A 248 21.40 -8.99 -13.45
CA TRP A 248 21.26 -8.04 -12.37
C TRP A 248 22.47 -8.16 -11.44
N ASN A 249 23.62 -7.61 -11.83
CA ASN A 249 24.87 -7.73 -11.10
C ASN A 249 25.64 -6.41 -11.09
N SER A 250 26.85 -6.38 -10.55
CA SER A 250 27.66 -5.15 -10.41
C SER A 250 27.93 -4.40 -11.71
N THR A 251 27.79 -5.03 -12.88
CA THR A 251 27.91 -4.38 -14.20
C THR A 251 26.57 -3.98 -14.83
N HIS A 252 25.45 -4.23 -14.17
CA HIS A 252 24.12 -3.87 -14.66
C HIS A 252 24.02 -2.38 -14.96
N SER A 253 23.34 -2.03 -16.05
CA SER A 253 23.23 -0.68 -16.62
C SER A 253 24.54 -0.03 -17.10
N TRP A 254 25.70 -0.70 -16.94
CA TRP A 254 27.00 -0.25 -17.43
C TRP A 254 27.46 -1.06 -18.64
N LYS A 255 28.08 -0.38 -19.62
CA LYS A 255 28.64 -1.05 -20.81
C LYS A 255 29.93 -0.37 -21.27
N LEU A 256 30.96 -1.15 -21.55
CA LEU A 256 32.18 -0.65 -22.19
C LEU A 256 32.05 -0.78 -23.71
N GLU A 257 32.36 0.28 -24.43
CA GLU A 257 32.39 0.33 -25.90
C GLU A 257 33.77 0.81 -26.38
N GLY A 258 34.30 0.16 -27.43
CA GLY A 258 35.60 0.46 -28.01
C GLY A 258 36.66 -0.63 -27.79
N ASP A 259 37.68 -0.64 -28.65
CA ASP A 259 38.75 -1.64 -28.64
C ASP A 259 39.87 -1.28 -27.67
N ASN A 260 40.67 -2.28 -27.26
CA ASN A 260 41.85 -2.14 -26.41
C ASN A 260 41.57 -1.43 -25.06
N ALA A 261 40.42 -1.73 -24.48
CA ALA A 261 39.99 -1.26 -23.16
C ALA A 261 39.38 -2.40 -22.35
N THR A 262 39.47 -2.29 -21.02
CA THR A 262 38.85 -3.25 -20.09
C THR A 262 38.11 -2.53 -18.98
N PHE A 263 36.95 -3.07 -18.62
CA PHE A 263 36.11 -2.64 -17.50
C PHE A 263 35.87 -3.86 -16.63
N THR A 264 36.34 -3.80 -15.39
CA THR A 264 36.17 -4.86 -14.40
C THR A 264 35.75 -4.27 -13.07
N ILE A 265 35.15 -5.11 -12.21
CA ILE A 265 34.79 -4.74 -10.85
C ILE A 265 35.80 -5.35 -9.88
N ASN A 266 36.32 -4.56 -8.96
CA ASN A 266 37.26 -5.00 -7.92
C ASN A 266 36.69 -4.64 -6.53
N THR A 267 37.18 -5.33 -5.49
CA THR A 267 36.74 -5.19 -4.10
C THR A 267 37.88 -5.09 -3.09
N SER A 268 39.13 -5.06 -3.56
CA SER A 268 40.31 -5.19 -2.68
C SER A 268 40.56 -3.98 -1.78
N ASP A 269 40.22 -2.78 -2.21
CA ASP A 269 40.43 -1.53 -1.46
C ASP A 269 39.34 -0.49 -1.80
N PRO A 270 38.09 -0.71 -1.35
CA PRO A 270 36.94 0.12 -1.71
C PRO A 270 36.96 1.49 -1.05
N VAL A 271 36.09 2.40 -1.52
CA VAL A 271 35.87 3.70 -0.87
C VAL A 271 35.39 3.51 0.57
N HIS A 272 34.54 2.51 0.79
CA HIS A 272 34.01 2.17 2.10
C HIS A 272 33.64 0.68 2.16
N PRO A 273 33.84 -0.03 3.28
CA PRO A 273 33.57 -1.47 3.38
C PRO A 273 32.09 -1.88 3.19
N ASN A 274 31.16 -0.93 3.28
CA ASN A 274 29.73 -1.19 3.02
C ASN A 274 29.38 -1.24 1.53
N ASN A 275 30.18 -0.55 0.70
CA ASN A 275 30.08 -0.55 -0.75
C ASN A 275 31.41 -1.10 -1.29
N PRO A 276 31.59 -2.43 -1.24
CA PRO A 276 32.86 -3.06 -1.56
C PRO A 276 33.24 -2.97 -3.04
N HIS A 277 32.31 -2.74 -3.97
CA HIS A 277 32.60 -2.75 -5.40
C HIS A 277 33.08 -1.40 -5.92
N TYR A 278 34.03 -1.43 -6.83
CA TYR A 278 34.40 -0.25 -7.62
C TYR A 278 34.85 -0.66 -9.02
N ALA A 279 34.69 0.25 -9.99
CA ALA A 279 35.07 0.05 -11.37
C ALA A 279 36.57 0.28 -11.58
N VAL A 280 37.23 -0.65 -12.26
CA VAL A 280 38.58 -0.49 -12.81
C VAL A 280 38.46 -0.33 -14.33
N LEU A 281 38.80 0.85 -14.82
CA LEU A 281 38.81 1.17 -16.24
C LEU A 281 40.25 1.34 -16.72
N ASN A 282 40.72 0.42 -17.55
CA ASN A 282 42.06 0.46 -18.13
C ASN A 282 41.98 0.58 -19.64
N ILE A 283 42.59 1.64 -20.19
CA ILE A 283 42.62 1.89 -21.63
C ILE A 283 44.05 1.85 -22.16
N GLN A 284 44.27 1.08 -23.23
CA GLN A 284 45.55 0.99 -23.93
C GLN A 284 45.62 1.93 -25.14
N GLN A 285 44.47 2.43 -25.59
CA GLN A 285 44.35 3.50 -26.57
C GLN A 285 43.19 4.44 -26.20
N PRO A 286 43.30 5.76 -26.44
CA PRO A 286 42.17 6.67 -26.28
C PRO A 286 41.04 6.31 -27.25
N GLY A 287 39.79 6.46 -26.81
CA GLY A 287 38.61 6.26 -27.66
C GLY A 287 37.51 5.43 -27.00
N ALA A 288 37.87 4.48 -26.13
CA ALA A 288 36.88 3.66 -25.43
C ALA A 288 36.02 4.49 -24.45
N VAL A 289 34.75 4.10 -24.33
CA VAL A 289 33.73 4.79 -23.55
C VAL A 289 33.03 3.80 -22.63
N LEU A 290 32.96 4.12 -21.34
CA LEU A 290 32.09 3.45 -20.40
C LEU A 290 30.75 4.20 -20.35
N THR A 291 29.65 3.52 -20.62
CA THR A 291 28.31 4.11 -20.70
C THR A 291 27.42 3.65 -19.56
N ASN A 292 26.50 4.51 -19.10
CA ASN A 292 25.41 4.14 -18.19
C ASN A 292 24.07 4.59 -18.76
N ALA A 293 23.11 3.67 -18.82
CA ALA A 293 21.80 3.92 -19.41
C ALA A 293 20.85 4.76 -18.53
N GLY A 294 21.15 4.94 -17.24
CA GLY A 294 20.19 5.46 -16.26
C GLY A 294 18.97 4.55 -16.10
N PHE A 295 17.91 5.06 -15.46
CA PHE A 295 16.66 4.34 -15.25
C PHE A 295 15.75 4.40 -16.50
N ASP A 296 16.04 3.56 -17.51
CA ASP A 296 15.46 3.58 -18.86
C ASP A 296 15.77 4.85 -19.67
N GLY A 297 16.93 5.46 -19.43
CA GLY A 297 17.36 6.71 -20.04
C GLY A 297 17.46 7.86 -19.04
N ILE A 298 18.21 8.89 -19.42
CA ILE A 298 18.40 10.12 -18.65
C ILE A 298 17.71 11.26 -19.40
N ALA A 299 16.55 11.68 -18.90
CA ALA A 299 15.78 12.76 -19.51
C ALA A 299 16.32 14.13 -19.09
N LEU A 300 16.86 14.87 -20.05
CA LEU A 300 17.32 16.23 -19.85
C LEU A 300 16.22 17.25 -20.17
N GLN A 301 16.29 18.37 -19.48
CA GLN A 301 15.57 19.62 -19.76
C GLN A 301 16.54 20.68 -20.29
N ALA A 302 16.14 21.41 -21.32
CA ALA A 302 16.99 22.42 -21.97
C ALA A 302 17.41 23.52 -20.99
N GLY A 303 18.70 23.85 -20.96
CA GLY A 303 19.27 24.89 -20.10
C GLY A 303 19.48 24.51 -18.64
N GLU A 304 18.89 23.41 -18.17
CA GLU A 304 19.07 22.92 -16.80
C GLU A 304 20.49 22.41 -16.55
N LYS A 305 20.89 22.45 -15.29
CA LYS A 305 22.22 22.05 -14.82
C LYS A 305 22.14 20.77 -14.01
N TYR A 306 23.17 19.95 -14.17
CA TYR A 306 23.28 18.64 -13.53
C TYR A 306 24.63 18.54 -12.84
N ASP A 307 24.61 18.29 -11.53
CA ASP A 307 25.78 18.05 -10.71
C ASP A 307 26.26 16.62 -10.96
N PHE A 308 27.45 16.50 -11.56
CA PHE A 308 28.15 15.24 -11.71
C PHE A 308 29.19 15.08 -10.61
N SER A 309 29.25 13.89 -10.01
CA SER A 309 30.33 13.54 -9.10
C SER A 309 30.73 12.08 -9.17
N LEU A 310 31.95 11.78 -8.76
CA LEU A 310 32.44 10.42 -8.55
C LEU A 310 33.54 10.40 -7.49
N PHE A 311 33.81 9.24 -6.91
CA PHE A 311 35.08 8.94 -6.27
C PHE A 311 36.03 8.36 -7.30
N GLY A 312 37.27 8.86 -7.32
CA GLY A 312 38.27 8.40 -8.28
C GLY A 312 39.68 8.37 -7.71
N ARG A 313 40.51 7.48 -8.24
CA ARG A 313 41.95 7.44 -7.97
C ARG A 313 42.73 6.82 -9.13
N ILE A 314 44.04 7.03 -9.10
CA ILE A 314 45.00 6.50 -10.08
C ILE A 314 45.87 5.44 -9.40
N PRO A 315 45.76 4.16 -9.81
CA PRO A 315 46.61 3.08 -9.31
C PRO A 315 48.11 3.35 -9.46
N ALA A 316 48.92 2.70 -8.63
CA ALA A 316 50.37 2.84 -8.68
C ALA A 316 50.92 2.49 -10.08
N GLY A 317 51.90 3.26 -10.57
CA GLY A 317 52.47 3.06 -11.91
C GLY A 317 51.74 3.78 -13.05
N HIS A 318 50.52 4.29 -12.83
CA HIS A 318 49.76 5.05 -13.84
C HIS A 318 49.89 6.56 -13.63
N LYS A 319 49.66 7.35 -14.69
CA LYS A 319 49.65 8.82 -14.66
C LYS A 319 48.23 9.35 -14.48
N SER A 320 48.09 10.61 -14.11
CA SER A 320 46.79 11.30 -14.08
C SER A 320 46.08 11.20 -15.43
N ASN A 321 44.76 11.08 -15.40
CA ASN A 321 43.94 10.96 -16.60
C ASN A 321 42.86 12.03 -16.63
N LYS A 322 42.59 12.58 -17.82
CA LYS A 322 41.44 13.46 -18.04
C LYS A 322 40.25 12.59 -18.42
N LEU A 323 39.20 12.67 -17.63
CA LEU A 323 37.93 12.02 -17.90
C LEU A 323 36.99 13.04 -18.54
N GLN A 324 36.55 12.77 -19.77
CA GLN A 324 35.47 13.50 -20.42
C GLN A 324 34.14 12.85 -20.04
N ILE A 325 33.20 13.66 -19.57
CA ILE A 325 31.86 13.25 -19.17
C ILE A 325 30.90 13.84 -20.20
N ARG A 326 30.08 13.00 -20.83
CA ARG A 326 29.12 13.44 -21.84
C ARG A 326 27.74 12.84 -21.60
N LEU A 327 26.72 13.59 -21.97
CA LEU A 327 25.34 13.12 -22.09
C LEU A 327 24.99 13.09 -23.56
N ILE A 328 24.76 11.89 -24.09
CA ILE A 328 24.59 11.64 -25.52
C ILE A 328 23.17 11.21 -25.81
N ASP A 329 22.53 11.81 -26.81
CA ASP A 329 21.20 11.39 -27.25
C ASP A 329 21.24 10.18 -28.21
N SER A 330 20.07 9.66 -28.57
CA SER A 330 19.95 8.51 -29.48
C SER A 330 20.53 8.72 -30.88
N ASN A 331 20.79 9.98 -31.28
CA ASN A 331 21.40 10.32 -32.58
C ASN A 331 22.93 10.44 -32.48
N GLY A 332 23.52 10.19 -31.31
CA GLY A 332 24.95 10.38 -31.06
C GLY A 332 25.34 11.84 -30.82
N THR A 333 24.39 12.74 -30.57
CA THR A 333 24.68 14.16 -30.34
C THR A 333 24.96 14.43 -28.87
N VAL A 334 26.04 15.18 -28.60
CA VAL A 334 26.41 15.61 -27.25
C VAL A 334 25.47 16.71 -26.77
N GLN A 335 24.60 16.37 -25.82
CA GLN A 335 23.63 17.30 -25.21
C GLN A 335 24.11 17.94 -23.92
N GLY A 336 25.17 17.42 -23.29
CA GLY A 336 25.87 18.06 -22.19
C GLY A 336 27.27 17.47 -22.09
N GLU A 337 28.25 18.27 -21.72
CA GLU A 337 29.61 17.76 -21.51
C GLU A 337 30.38 18.55 -20.48
N ALA A 338 31.33 17.88 -19.83
CA ALA A 338 32.31 18.46 -18.94
C ALA A 338 33.57 17.59 -18.92
N SER A 339 34.59 18.01 -18.17
CA SER A 339 35.78 17.21 -17.94
C SER A 339 36.34 17.41 -16.54
N ILE A 340 36.88 16.34 -15.98
CA ILE A 340 37.65 16.36 -14.73
C ILE A 340 39.02 15.71 -14.96
N THR A 341 39.99 16.03 -14.11
CA THR A 341 41.29 15.36 -14.11
C THR A 341 41.44 14.53 -12.85
N VAL A 342 41.43 13.21 -13.00
CA VAL A 342 41.70 12.27 -11.91
C VAL A 342 43.21 12.14 -11.76
N SER A 343 43.71 12.40 -10.55
CA SER A 343 45.14 12.55 -10.28
C SER A 343 45.58 12.05 -8.91
N SER A 344 44.63 11.83 -8.00
CA SER A 344 44.90 11.37 -6.64
C SER A 344 45.33 9.90 -6.64
N ARG A 345 46.21 9.54 -5.70
CA ARG A 345 46.56 8.13 -5.42
C ARG A 345 45.60 7.47 -4.44
N SER A 346 44.95 8.26 -3.61
CA SER A 346 43.91 7.82 -2.68
C SER A 346 42.54 8.20 -3.23
N TRP A 347 41.49 7.49 -2.80
CA TRP A 347 40.11 7.83 -3.14
C TRP A 347 39.83 9.31 -2.84
N LYS A 348 39.33 10.02 -3.85
CA LYS A 348 38.96 11.43 -3.75
C LYS A 348 37.70 11.71 -4.55
N THR A 349 36.82 12.52 -4.02
CA THR A 349 35.65 13.00 -4.76
C THR A 349 36.04 14.05 -5.80
N TYR A 350 35.58 13.86 -7.03
CA TYR A 350 35.67 14.81 -8.13
C TYR A 350 34.27 15.27 -8.50
N LYS A 351 34.12 16.56 -8.85
CA LYS A 351 32.83 17.18 -9.15
C LYS A 351 32.94 18.10 -10.36
N THR A 352 31.88 18.15 -11.16
CA THR A 352 31.71 19.14 -12.23
C THR A 352 30.21 19.34 -12.49
N VAL A 353 29.86 20.37 -13.25
CA VAL A 353 28.47 20.63 -13.66
C VAL A 353 28.36 20.46 -15.17
N LEU A 354 27.34 19.74 -15.62
CA LEU A 354 26.93 19.68 -17.01
C LEU A 354 25.73 20.60 -17.22
N THR A 355 25.68 21.31 -18.35
CA THR A 355 24.51 22.10 -18.75
C THR A 355 23.91 21.47 -19.98
N ALA A 356 22.62 21.15 -19.93
CA ALA A 356 21.91 20.54 -21.05
C ALA A 356 21.65 21.57 -22.15
N LYS A 357 22.05 21.26 -23.39
CA LYS A 357 21.85 22.11 -24.57
C LYS A 357 20.38 22.12 -25.00
N THR A 358 19.72 20.97 -24.94
CA THR A 358 18.30 20.80 -25.31
C THR A 358 17.61 19.79 -24.40
N ALA A 359 16.29 19.70 -24.51
CA ALA A 359 15.54 18.60 -23.93
C ALA A 359 15.74 17.34 -24.80
N ALA A 360 16.37 16.32 -24.22
CA ALA A 360 16.68 15.07 -24.92
C ALA A 360 16.71 13.88 -23.95
N ASP A 361 16.37 12.70 -24.44
CA ASP A 361 16.60 11.45 -23.71
C ASP A 361 18.00 10.97 -24.05
N THR A 362 18.81 10.76 -23.02
CA THR A 362 20.26 10.56 -23.16
C THR A 362 20.75 9.37 -22.35
N HIS A 363 22.01 8.99 -22.55
CA HIS A 363 22.78 8.15 -21.64
C HIS A 363 24.06 8.88 -21.22
N LEU A 364 24.65 8.44 -20.11
CA LEU A 364 25.94 8.94 -19.65
C LEU A 364 27.08 8.23 -20.40
N GLU A 365 28.10 8.98 -20.79
CA GLU A 365 29.36 8.48 -21.32
C GLU A 365 30.55 9.02 -20.55
N LEU A 366 31.46 8.12 -20.18
CA LEU A 366 32.71 8.38 -19.51
C LEU A 366 33.87 7.94 -20.41
N GLN A 367 34.68 8.90 -20.87
CA GLN A 367 35.78 8.65 -21.80
C GLN A 367 37.12 9.13 -21.23
N LEU A 368 38.05 8.20 -21.02
CA LEU A 368 39.44 8.52 -20.67
C LEU A 368 40.19 9.04 -21.90
N GLN A 369 40.92 10.14 -21.72
CA GLN A 369 41.59 10.84 -22.82
C GLN A 369 43.06 10.43 -22.99
N SER A 370 43.59 9.57 -22.13
CA SER A 370 44.98 9.13 -22.16
C SER A 370 45.12 7.67 -21.74
N VAL A 371 46.12 6.98 -22.28
CA VAL A 371 46.42 5.59 -21.91
C VAL A 371 46.69 5.47 -20.41
N GLY A 372 46.10 4.46 -19.77
CA GLY A 372 46.29 4.17 -18.36
C GLY A 372 45.04 3.64 -17.68
N GLU A 373 45.18 3.39 -16.38
CA GLU A 373 44.15 2.84 -15.53
C GLU A 373 43.62 3.90 -14.55
N VAL A 374 42.30 3.90 -14.36
CA VAL A 374 41.60 4.73 -13.39
C VAL A 374 40.59 3.86 -12.65
N GLU A 375 40.52 4.02 -11.33
CA GLU A 375 39.52 3.38 -10.50
C GLU A 375 38.45 4.40 -10.13
N LEU A 376 37.17 4.03 -10.29
CA LEU A 376 36.00 4.90 -10.17
C LEU A 376 34.92 4.23 -9.30
N ASP A 377 34.24 5.02 -8.49
CA ASP A 377 33.14 4.56 -7.64
C ASP A 377 32.13 5.70 -7.38
N MET A 378 30.92 5.37 -6.93
CA MET A 378 29.87 6.32 -6.52
C MET A 378 29.61 7.40 -7.59
N ILE A 379 29.43 6.98 -8.84
CA ILE A 379 29.25 7.86 -10.00
C ILE A 379 27.82 8.38 -10.02
N SER A 380 27.63 9.67 -9.78
CA SER A 380 26.32 10.27 -9.57
C SER A 380 26.08 11.42 -10.54
N LEU A 381 24.83 11.55 -11.00
CA LEU A 381 24.35 12.68 -11.78
C LEU A 381 23.00 13.14 -11.20
N PHE A 382 22.99 14.31 -10.57
CA PHE A 382 21.80 14.90 -9.97
C PHE A 382 21.38 16.17 -10.71
N PRO A 383 20.08 16.38 -10.98
CA PRO A 383 19.58 17.71 -11.34
C PRO A 383 19.89 18.72 -10.23
N GLN A 384 20.27 19.95 -10.58
CA GLN A 384 20.33 21.05 -9.59
C GLN A 384 18.93 21.50 -9.16
N ASN A 385 17.94 21.34 -10.04
CA ASN A 385 16.53 21.63 -9.76
C ASN A 385 15.84 20.45 -9.05
N THR A 386 16.25 20.18 -7.81
CA THR A 386 15.53 19.27 -6.91
C THR A 386 14.43 20.01 -6.16
N PHE A 387 13.47 19.27 -5.61
CA PHE A 387 12.44 19.85 -4.75
C PHE A 387 13.07 20.66 -3.61
N LYS A 388 12.66 21.94 -3.49
CA LYS A 388 13.21 22.92 -2.54
C LYS A 388 14.74 23.11 -2.62
N GLY A 389 15.38 22.72 -3.72
CA GLY A 389 16.84 22.83 -3.91
C GLY A 389 17.66 21.98 -2.93
N ARG A 390 17.09 20.88 -2.41
CA ARG A 390 17.76 19.97 -1.49
C ARG A 390 18.84 19.16 -2.22
N LYS A 391 20.06 19.14 -1.69
CA LYS A 391 21.11 18.20 -2.14
C LYS A 391 20.71 16.78 -1.78
N ASN A 392 21.07 15.80 -2.62
CA ASN A 392 20.59 14.42 -2.47
C ASN A 392 19.05 14.34 -2.41
N GLY A 393 18.39 15.31 -3.02
CA GLY A 393 16.97 15.58 -2.80
C GLY A 393 16.05 14.80 -3.74
N LEU A 394 14.80 15.25 -3.74
CA LEU A 394 13.73 14.60 -4.48
C LEU A 394 13.53 15.22 -5.87
N ARG A 395 13.04 14.39 -6.79
CA ARG A 395 12.63 14.79 -8.14
C ARG A 395 11.50 15.83 -8.02
N ALA A 396 11.73 17.02 -8.57
CA ALA A 396 10.95 18.21 -8.24
C ALA A 396 9.46 18.12 -8.64
N ASP A 397 9.16 17.59 -9.82
CA ASP A 397 7.79 17.43 -10.34
C ASP A 397 6.97 16.42 -9.53
N LEU A 398 7.54 15.26 -9.19
CA LEU A 398 6.91 14.25 -8.35
C LEU A 398 6.68 14.78 -6.93
N ALA A 399 7.73 15.32 -6.30
CA ALA A 399 7.61 15.84 -4.94
C ALA A 399 6.63 17.02 -4.84
N GLN A 400 6.57 17.89 -5.86
CA GLN A 400 5.56 18.96 -5.92
C GLN A 400 4.16 18.39 -6.11
N THR A 401 3.97 17.36 -6.93
CA THR A 401 2.69 16.67 -7.09
C THR A 401 2.22 16.07 -5.76
N LEU A 402 3.13 15.50 -4.96
CA LEU A 402 2.79 15.03 -3.61
C LEU A 402 2.47 16.18 -2.66
N ALA A 403 3.27 17.25 -2.66
CA ALA A 403 3.05 18.43 -1.82
C ALA A 403 1.72 19.11 -2.11
N ASP A 404 1.29 19.13 -3.37
CA ASP A 404 0.03 19.72 -3.84
C ASP A 404 -1.23 19.09 -3.22
N ILE A 405 -1.15 17.85 -2.73
CA ILE A 405 -2.23 17.21 -1.98
C ILE A 405 -2.46 17.92 -0.63
N HIS A 406 -1.43 18.61 -0.12
CA HIS A 406 -1.32 19.09 1.27
C HIS A 406 -1.49 17.96 2.31
N PRO A 407 -0.71 16.86 2.21
CA PRO A 407 -0.79 15.77 3.17
C PRO A 407 -0.40 16.27 4.57
N ARG A 408 -1.08 15.76 5.60
CA ARG A 408 -0.82 16.13 7.00
C ARG A 408 0.25 15.27 7.65
N PHE A 409 0.49 14.09 7.09
CA PHE A 409 1.56 13.20 7.50
C PHE A 409 2.09 12.42 6.29
N VAL A 410 3.29 11.86 6.43
CA VAL A 410 3.88 10.92 5.45
C VAL A 410 4.28 9.65 6.19
N ARG A 411 3.70 8.52 5.80
CA ARG A 411 4.11 7.18 6.24
C ARG A 411 5.25 6.65 5.37
N PHE A 412 6.36 6.24 5.97
CA PHE A 412 7.56 5.73 5.27
C PHE A 412 8.40 4.82 6.19
N PRO A 413 9.42 4.07 5.71
CA PRO A 413 9.61 3.65 4.33
C PRO A 413 8.53 2.66 3.89
N GLY A 414 7.55 2.38 4.77
CA GLY A 414 6.21 1.94 4.43
C GLY A 414 6.08 0.52 3.90
N GLY A 415 4.92 -0.05 4.19
CA GLY A 415 4.44 -1.31 3.66
C GLY A 415 5.33 -2.47 4.02
N CYS A 416 5.40 -3.40 3.08
CA CYS A 416 6.16 -4.62 3.22
C CYS A 416 7.68 -4.38 3.20
N VAL A 417 8.14 -3.29 2.58
CA VAL A 417 9.56 -2.91 2.52
C VAL A 417 10.15 -2.74 3.93
N ALA A 418 9.40 -2.21 4.89
CA ALA A 418 9.87 -2.08 6.28
C ALA A 418 10.21 -3.42 6.95
N HIS A 419 9.51 -4.50 6.57
CA HIS A 419 9.73 -5.86 7.07
C HIS A 419 10.83 -6.59 6.29
N GLY A 420 11.10 -6.13 5.06
CA GLY A 420 12.05 -6.75 4.16
C GLY A 420 11.62 -8.14 3.69
N ASP A 421 12.48 -8.75 2.89
CA ASP A 421 12.31 -10.10 2.36
C ASP A 421 12.75 -11.17 3.39
N GLY A 422 12.17 -11.11 4.59
CA GLY A 422 12.48 -11.94 5.76
C GLY A 422 13.39 -11.25 6.78
N LEU A 423 13.60 -11.90 7.95
CA LEU A 423 14.25 -11.27 9.11
C LEU A 423 15.66 -10.73 8.84
N LYS A 424 16.43 -11.37 7.95
CA LYS A 424 17.79 -10.94 7.59
C LYS A 424 17.81 -9.70 6.69
N ASN A 425 16.67 -9.31 6.13
CA ASN A 425 16.52 -8.19 5.21
C ASN A 425 15.58 -7.10 5.77
N ILE A 426 15.22 -7.14 7.07
CA ILE A 426 14.46 -6.05 7.71
C ILE A 426 15.13 -4.71 7.43
N TYR A 427 14.32 -3.70 7.11
CA TYR A 427 14.80 -2.36 6.79
C TYR A 427 15.47 -1.72 8.00
N GLN A 428 16.75 -1.37 7.86
CA GLN A 428 17.55 -0.81 8.95
C GLN A 428 17.79 0.68 8.71
N TRP A 429 17.07 1.54 9.43
CA TRP A 429 17.13 2.99 9.23
C TRP A 429 18.55 3.57 9.34
N LYS A 430 19.39 3.01 10.23
CA LYS A 430 20.80 3.43 10.41
C LYS A 430 21.64 3.24 9.17
N ASN A 431 21.30 2.28 8.31
CA ASN A 431 21.98 2.03 7.05
C ASN A 431 21.64 3.07 5.98
N THR A 432 20.69 3.97 6.24
CA THR A 432 20.16 4.95 5.28
C THR A 432 20.55 6.39 5.58
N ILE A 433 21.31 6.62 6.66
CA ILE A 433 21.75 7.96 7.07
C ILE A 433 23.27 8.09 6.95
N GLY A 434 23.76 9.34 6.96
CA GLY A 434 25.18 9.64 6.79
C GLY A 434 25.62 9.71 5.33
N PRO A 435 26.95 9.74 5.09
CA PRO A 435 27.54 9.80 3.76
C PRO A 435 27.07 8.65 2.87
N LEU A 436 26.83 8.91 1.58
CA LEU A 436 26.24 7.95 0.65
C LEU A 436 27.09 6.69 0.50
N GLU A 437 28.41 6.84 0.44
CA GLU A 437 29.37 5.73 0.37
C GLU A 437 29.37 4.85 1.62
N ALA A 438 28.85 5.34 2.75
CA ALA A 438 28.76 4.58 3.99
C ALA A 438 27.39 3.92 4.18
N ARG A 439 26.40 4.21 3.33
CA ARG A 439 25.08 3.56 3.38
C ARG A 439 25.22 2.11 2.92
N LYS A 440 24.31 1.24 3.37
CA LYS A 440 24.28 -0.17 2.94
C LYS A 440 23.06 -0.37 2.06
N SER A 441 23.28 -0.71 0.80
CA SER A 441 22.22 -1.13 -0.10
C SER A 441 21.55 -2.42 0.39
N ALA A 442 20.37 -2.70 -0.14
CA ALA A 442 19.67 -3.95 0.14
C ALA A 442 18.76 -4.35 -1.02
N ARG A 443 18.49 -5.65 -1.11
CA ARG A 443 17.39 -6.17 -1.92
C ARG A 443 16.08 -5.48 -1.53
N ASN A 444 15.31 -5.08 -2.53
CA ASN A 444 13.91 -4.68 -2.40
C ASN A 444 13.02 -5.93 -2.44
N LEU A 445 12.07 -6.05 -1.51
CA LEU A 445 11.07 -7.11 -1.50
C LEU A 445 10.27 -7.20 -2.83
N TRP A 446 10.15 -6.08 -3.55
CA TRP A 446 9.48 -6.00 -4.85
C TRP A 446 10.36 -6.42 -6.04
N GLY A 447 11.53 -7.03 -5.79
CA GLY A 447 12.34 -7.72 -6.80
C GLY A 447 13.31 -6.82 -7.59
N TYR A 448 13.87 -5.81 -6.94
CA TYR A 448 14.91 -4.94 -7.49
C TYR A 448 15.86 -4.46 -6.37
N HIS A 449 16.81 -3.58 -6.70
CA HIS A 449 17.85 -3.09 -5.78
C HIS A 449 17.45 -1.78 -5.10
N GLN A 450 17.77 -1.60 -3.81
CA GLN A 450 17.62 -0.34 -3.07
C GLN A 450 18.98 0.26 -2.75
N SER A 451 19.28 1.44 -3.29
CA SER A 451 20.55 2.15 -3.07
C SER A 451 20.67 2.74 -1.67
N MET A 452 19.55 2.88 -0.95
CA MET A 452 19.41 3.68 0.28
C MET A 452 19.81 5.15 0.11
N GLY A 453 19.84 5.67 -1.13
CA GLY A 453 20.08 7.08 -1.43
C GLY A 453 18.95 8.00 -0.96
N LEU A 454 17.70 7.53 -1.05
CA LEU A 454 16.54 8.08 -0.35
C LEU A 454 16.39 7.35 0.98
N GLY A 455 16.90 7.97 2.05
CA GLY A 455 16.90 7.40 3.39
C GLY A 455 16.09 8.21 4.39
N TYR A 456 16.20 7.85 5.66
CA TYR A 456 15.45 8.50 6.74
C TYR A 456 15.70 10.00 6.82
N TYR A 457 16.93 10.48 6.59
CA TYR A 457 17.20 11.92 6.55
C TYR A 457 16.35 12.62 5.48
N GLU A 458 16.32 12.07 4.28
CA GLU A 458 15.60 12.65 3.15
C GLU A 458 14.07 12.59 3.35
N TYR A 459 13.52 11.51 3.92
CA TYR A 459 12.10 11.42 4.25
C TYR A 459 11.67 12.45 5.30
N PHE A 460 12.42 12.56 6.40
CA PHE A 460 12.13 13.55 7.44
C PHE A 460 12.27 15.00 6.91
N GLN A 461 13.29 15.26 6.08
CA GLN A 461 13.46 16.57 5.44
C GLN A 461 12.29 16.91 4.51
N PHE A 462 11.76 15.93 3.77
CA PHE A 462 10.59 16.12 2.91
C PHE A 462 9.33 16.43 3.73
N CYS A 463 9.13 15.76 4.87
CA CYS A 463 8.03 16.05 5.79
C CYS A 463 8.07 17.52 6.25
N GLU A 464 9.23 18.02 6.67
CA GLU A 464 9.40 19.44 7.03
C GLU A 464 9.12 20.37 5.83
N ASP A 465 9.60 20.02 4.64
CA ASP A 465 9.48 20.85 3.43
C ASP A 465 8.03 21.05 2.96
N ILE A 466 7.14 20.12 3.30
CA ILE A 466 5.71 20.18 2.97
C ILE A 466 4.80 20.45 4.19
N GLY A 467 5.38 20.55 5.39
CA GLY A 467 4.62 20.78 6.63
C GLY A 467 3.78 19.59 7.08
N ALA A 468 4.27 18.37 6.86
CA ALA A 468 3.65 17.12 7.27
C ALA A 468 4.36 16.50 8.48
N GLU A 469 3.62 15.75 9.30
CA GLU A 469 4.19 14.94 10.38
C GLU A 469 4.86 13.68 9.81
N PRO A 470 6.10 13.34 10.23
CA PRO A 470 6.72 12.07 9.86
C PRO A 470 6.09 10.90 10.62
N LEU A 471 5.75 9.82 9.90
CA LEU A 471 5.31 8.54 10.45
C LEU A 471 6.25 7.41 9.95
N PRO A 472 7.44 7.25 10.55
CA PRO A 472 8.32 6.12 10.26
C PRO A 472 7.70 4.80 10.74
N VAL A 473 7.76 3.77 9.92
CA VAL A 473 7.28 2.40 10.21
C VAL A 473 8.49 1.47 10.34
N LEU A 474 8.51 0.65 11.39
CA LEU A 474 9.53 -0.37 11.64
C LEU A 474 8.85 -1.71 11.90
N ALA A 475 9.52 -2.81 11.56
CA ALA A 475 8.98 -4.14 11.78
C ALA A 475 8.70 -4.40 13.27
N ALA A 476 7.67 -5.20 13.57
CA ALA A 476 7.38 -5.63 14.94
C ALA A 476 8.32 -6.77 15.42
N GLY A 477 9.49 -6.90 14.81
CA GLY A 477 10.42 -8.02 15.02
C GLY A 477 9.96 -9.34 14.39
N VAL A 478 9.00 -9.32 13.47
CA VAL A 478 8.56 -10.47 12.67
C VAL A 478 8.53 -10.09 11.17
N PRO A 479 8.42 -11.06 10.23
CA PRO A 479 8.18 -10.76 8.82
C PRO A 479 6.70 -10.44 8.53
N CYS A 480 6.42 -9.69 7.47
CA CYS A 480 5.05 -9.40 7.02
C CYS A 480 4.52 -10.47 6.06
N GLN A 481 3.25 -10.35 5.65
CA GLN A 481 2.59 -11.28 4.71
C GLN A 481 3.24 -11.39 3.30
N ASN A 482 4.11 -10.46 2.88
CA ASN A 482 4.73 -10.55 1.55
C ASN A 482 6.18 -11.02 1.58
N SER A 483 6.78 -11.19 2.76
CA SER A 483 8.14 -11.70 2.91
C SER A 483 8.27 -13.13 2.35
N ALA A 484 9.29 -13.37 1.53
CA ALA A 484 9.57 -14.68 0.95
C ALA A 484 10.37 -15.58 1.90
N CYS A 485 10.42 -16.86 1.55
CA CYS A 485 11.16 -17.88 2.30
C CYS A 485 12.63 -17.89 1.84
N HIS A 486 13.47 -17.05 2.45
CA HIS A 486 14.92 -17.11 2.23
C HIS A 486 15.64 -17.68 3.47
N GLY A 487 16.30 -18.83 3.30
CA GLY A 487 17.01 -19.53 4.38
C GLY A 487 16.09 -20.33 5.31
N ASP A 488 16.35 -20.29 6.62
CA ASP A 488 15.72 -21.18 7.63
C ASP A 488 14.30 -20.75 8.08
N LEU A 489 13.76 -19.65 7.56
CA LEU A 489 12.43 -19.14 7.91
C LEU A 489 11.36 -19.86 7.11
N ARG A 490 10.81 -20.94 7.70
CA ARG A 490 9.72 -21.75 7.16
C ARG A 490 8.56 -20.88 6.67
N GLY A 491 8.34 -20.82 5.36
CA GLY A 491 7.22 -20.09 4.76
C GLY A 491 7.35 -18.56 4.78
N GLY A 492 8.50 -17.95 5.09
CA GLY A 492 8.72 -16.50 4.92
C GLY A 492 7.95 -15.55 5.84
N GLN A 493 6.76 -15.92 6.32
CA GLN A 493 5.88 -15.15 7.22
C GLN A 493 5.90 -15.68 8.67
N GLN A 494 6.74 -16.68 8.96
CA GLN A 494 6.75 -17.36 10.26
C GLN A 494 8.04 -17.06 11.01
N GLY A 495 7.93 -17.02 12.34
CA GLY A 495 9.05 -16.72 13.24
C GLY A 495 9.19 -15.24 13.55
N GLY A 496 10.30 -14.91 14.20
CA GLY A 496 10.61 -13.54 14.58
C GLY A 496 12.06 -13.45 15.03
N ILE A 497 12.58 -12.21 15.16
CA ILE A 497 13.94 -11.93 15.64
C ILE A 497 14.20 -12.79 16.89
N PRO A 498 15.32 -13.52 16.97
CA PRO A 498 15.63 -14.34 18.15
C PRO A 498 15.53 -13.53 19.44
N MET A 499 15.00 -14.12 20.51
CA MET A 499 14.79 -13.40 21.78
C MET A 499 16.08 -12.79 22.35
N SER A 500 17.24 -13.41 22.10
CA SER A 500 18.55 -12.89 22.46
C SER A 500 18.95 -11.61 21.71
N GLU A 501 18.37 -11.36 20.53
CA GLU A 501 18.66 -10.21 19.67
C GLU A 501 17.62 -9.08 19.84
N MET A 502 16.45 -9.39 20.40
CA MET A 502 15.39 -8.40 20.65
C MET A 502 15.86 -7.16 21.43
N PRO A 503 16.69 -7.24 22.48
CA PRO A 503 17.19 -6.04 23.17
C PRO A 503 17.94 -5.08 22.26
N ALA A 504 18.75 -5.59 21.32
CA ALA A 504 19.48 -4.77 20.38
C ALA A 504 18.54 -4.11 19.36
N TYR A 505 17.53 -4.84 18.90
CA TYR A 505 16.52 -4.31 17.99
C TYR A 505 15.64 -3.23 18.65
N ILE A 506 15.22 -3.44 19.89
CA ILE A 506 14.50 -2.42 20.67
C ILE A 506 15.35 -1.17 20.84
N GLN A 507 16.63 -1.32 21.16
CA GLN A 507 17.55 -0.19 21.26
C GLN A 507 17.68 0.55 19.92
N ASP A 508 17.65 -0.15 18.79
CA ASP A 508 17.66 0.47 17.45
C ASP A 508 16.45 1.38 17.20
N ILE A 509 15.27 0.98 17.67
CA ILE A 509 14.04 1.77 17.58
C ILE A 509 14.11 2.99 18.51
N LEU A 510 14.60 2.82 19.74
CA LEU A 510 14.80 3.93 20.68
C LEU A 510 15.84 4.92 20.18
N ASP A 511 16.88 4.43 19.49
CA ASP A 511 17.91 5.23 18.84
C ASP A 511 17.33 6.11 17.72
N LEU A 512 16.34 5.62 16.95
CA LEU A 512 15.64 6.42 15.94
C LEU A 512 14.89 7.59 16.58
N ILE A 513 14.19 7.33 17.69
CA ILE A 513 13.46 8.39 18.42
C ILE A 513 14.46 9.43 18.97
N GLU A 514 15.59 9.00 19.56
CA GLU A 514 16.65 9.91 19.99
C GLU A 514 17.30 10.65 18.81
N TRP A 515 17.46 10.00 17.67
CA TRP A 515 17.99 10.64 16.46
C TRP A 515 17.05 11.74 15.96
N ALA A 516 15.74 11.50 15.93
CA ALA A 516 14.77 12.48 15.49
C ALA A 516 14.58 13.64 16.49
N ASN A 517 14.56 13.34 17.80
CA ASN A 517 14.14 14.30 18.82
C ASN A 517 15.24 14.79 19.76
N GLY A 518 16.34 14.06 19.88
CA GLY A 518 17.39 14.31 20.86
C GLY A 518 18.10 15.65 20.67
N ASP A 519 18.54 16.24 21.78
CA ASP A 519 19.37 17.44 21.80
C ASP A 519 20.74 17.12 21.19
N ALA A 520 21.11 17.87 20.16
CA ALA A 520 22.35 17.70 19.40
C ALA A 520 23.63 17.79 20.24
N ARG A 521 23.58 18.41 21.42
CA ARG A 521 24.74 18.60 22.31
C ARG A 521 24.79 17.61 23.46
N LYS A 522 23.69 16.91 23.75
CA LYS A 522 23.55 16.07 24.95
C LYS A 522 23.38 14.58 24.64
N THR A 523 22.88 14.26 23.46
CA THR A 523 22.54 12.88 23.09
C THR A 523 23.44 12.40 21.96
N LYS A 524 23.72 11.10 21.93
CA LYS A 524 24.54 10.49 20.88
C LYS A 524 23.87 10.68 19.53
N TRP A 525 22.59 10.33 19.43
CA TRP A 525 21.90 10.33 18.16
C TRP A 525 21.46 11.72 17.69
N GLY A 526 21.15 12.64 18.62
CA GLY A 526 20.99 14.05 18.26
C GLY A 526 22.26 14.65 17.64
N LYS A 527 23.46 14.24 18.12
CA LYS A 527 24.73 14.66 17.53
C LYS A 527 24.90 14.11 16.11
N VAL A 528 24.57 12.84 15.87
CA VAL A 528 24.63 12.23 14.53
C VAL A 528 23.69 12.94 13.55
N ARG A 529 22.47 13.30 13.97
CA ARG A 529 21.55 14.12 13.17
C ARG A 529 22.16 15.49 12.82
N ALA A 530 22.77 16.14 13.82
CA ALA A 530 23.42 17.44 13.63
C ALA A 530 24.62 17.39 12.68
N GLU A 531 25.46 16.36 12.79
CA GLU A 531 26.60 16.09 11.89
C GLU A 531 26.15 15.85 10.45
N SER A 532 24.92 15.33 10.27
CA SER A 532 24.28 15.16 8.95
C SER A 532 23.71 16.47 8.38
N GLY A 533 23.85 17.59 9.09
CA GLY A 533 23.43 18.92 8.64
C GLY A 533 22.13 19.44 9.27
N HIS A 534 21.49 18.69 10.18
CA HIS A 534 20.22 19.08 10.80
C HIS A 534 20.29 19.08 12.34
N PRO A 535 20.77 20.18 12.95
CA PRO A 535 20.94 20.23 14.41
C PRO A 535 19.62 20.32 15.18
N LYS A 536 18.53 20.80 14.57
CA LYS A 536 17.24 20.94 15.25
C LYS A 536 16.51 19.58 15.30
N PRO A 537 15.73 19.29 16.36
CA PRO A 537 14.85 18.13 16.34
C PRO A 537 13.85 18.18 15.18
N PHE A 538 13.53 17.03 14.59
CA PHE A 538 12.45 16.87 13.62
C PHE A 538 11.05 16.87 14.28
N ASN A 539 10.99 16.75 15.61
CA ASN A 539 9.74 16.72 16.38
C ASN A 539 8.83 15.53 16.02
N LEU A 540 9.42 14.33 15.96
CA LEU A 540 8.72 13.08 15.76
C LEU A 540 7.69 12.84 16.87
N LYS A 541 6.44 12.55 16.48
CA LYS A 541 5.32 12.27 17.39
C LYS A 541 4.76 10.86 17.25
N TYR A 542 4.85 10.29 16.04
CA TYR A 542 4.22 9.02 15.70
C TYR A 542 5.27 8.02 15.24
N ILE A 543 5.12 6.75 15.60
CA ILE A 543 5.94 5.66 15.10
C ILE A 543 5.07 4.45 14.83
N GLY A 544 5.16 3.89 13.63
CA GLY A 544 4.50 2.64 13.27
C GLY A 544 5.35 1.45 13.69
N ILE A 545 4.77 0.49 14.41
CA ILE A 545 5.43 -0.77 14.77
C ILE A 545 4.58 -1.92 14.22
N GLY A 546 5.13 -2.60 13.22
CA GLY A 546 4.43 -3.61 12.42
C GLY A 546 3.75 -3.03 11.16
N ASN A 547 3.39 -3.91 10.25
CA ASN A 547 2.62 -3.66 9.03
C ASN A 547 2.10 -5.00 8.48
N GLU A 548 0.78 -5.16 8.38
CA GLU A 548 0.16 -6.34 7.76
C GLU A 548 0.69 -7.68 8.33
N ASP A 549 0.98 -7.68 9.63
CA ASP A 549 1.53 -8.83 10.33
C ASP A 549 0.45 -9.90 10.58
N LEU A 550 0.88 -11.16 10.62
CA LEU A 550 0.08 -12.21 11.24
C LEU A 550 0.13 -12.02 12.77
N ILE A 551 -1.03 -11.86 13.41
CA ILE A 551 -1.12 -11.57 14.84
C ILE A 551 -1.06 -12.89 15.63
N THR A 552 0.14 -13.45 15.65
CA THR A 552 0.49 -14.70 16.33
C THR A 552 1.03 -14.45 17.74
N ASP A 553 1.13 -15.51 18.55
CA ASP A 553 1.81 -15.46 19.86
C ASP A 553 3.25 -14.90 19.75
N ILE A 554 3.94 -15.18 18.63
CA ILE A 554 5.30 -14.72 18.32
C ILE A 554 5.34 -13.20 18.07
N PHE A 555 4.34 -12.67 17.35
CA PHE A 555 4.16 -11.24 17.11
C PHE A 555 3.81 -10.53 18.43
N GLU A 556 2.82 -11.03 19.17
CA GLU A 556 2.36 -10.40 20.41
C GLU A 556 3.49 -10.22 21.41
N GLU A 557 4.33 -11.25 21.62
CA GLU A 557 5.48 -11.18 22.53
C GLU A 557 6.44 -10.04 22.14
N ARG A 558 6.83 -9.96 20.86
CA ARG A 558 7.81 -8.97 20.37
C ARG A 558 7.24 -7.56 20.32
N PHE A 559 6.02 -7.41 19.81
CA PHE A 559 5.32 -6.15 19.79
C PHE A 559 5.20 -5.60 21.21
N THR A 560 4.80 -6.44 22.18
CA THR A 560 4.67 -6.03 23.59
C THR A 560 6.00 -5.54 24.16
N MET A 561 7.12 -6.21 23.88
CA MET A 561 8.45 -5.77 24.32
C MET A 561 8.81 -4.39 23.75
N ILE A 562 8.59 -4.18 22.45
CA ILE A 562 8.88 -2.92 21.76
C ILE A 562 7.99 -1.80 22.31
N PHE A 563 6.68 -2.04 22.38
CA PHE A 563 5.68 -1.08 22.86
C PHE A 563 6.00 -0.62 24.28
N ASN A 564 6.26 -1.56 25.20
CA ASN A 564 6.58 -1.24 26.59
C ASN A 564 7.87 -0.42 26.70
N ALA A 565 8.91 -0.77 25.94
CA ALA A 565 10.18 -0.03 25.97
C ALA A 565 10.04 1.41 25.45
N ILE A 566 9.23 1.63 24.39
CA ILE A 566 8.91 2.97 23.90
C ILE A 566 8.10 3.74 24.95
N LYS A 567 7.05 3.14 25.51
CA LYS A 567 6.20 3.80 26.52
C LYS A 567 6.98 4.16 27.79
N GLU A 568 7.96 3.36 28.18
CA GLU A 568 8.82 3.64 29.33
C GLU A 568 9.76 4.82 29.05
N LYS A 569 10.44 4.83 27.89
CA LYS A 569 11.49 5.81 27.60
C LYS A 569 10.99 7.12 26.98
N TYR A 570 9.95 7.03 26.15
CA TYR A 570 9.37 8.14 25.38
C TYR A 570 7.83 8.09 25.46
N PRO A 571 7.24 8.28 26.66
CA PRO A 571 5.80 8.13 26.87
C PRO A 571 4.93 9.06 25.99
N GLU A 572 5.51 10.16 25.50
CA GLU A 572 4.90 11.14 24.59
C GLU A 572 4.74 10.63 23.14
N ILE A 573 5.51 9.62 22.73
CA ILE A 573 5.42 9.05 21.39
C ILE A 573 4.13 8.22 21.27
N ILE A 574 3.40 8.46 20.20
CA ILE A 574 2.21 7.71 19.81
C ILE A 574 2.67 6.53 18.97
N VAL A 575 2.65 5.34 19.58
CA VAL A 575 2.85 4.09 18.84
C VAL A 575 1.57 3.75 18.07
N VAL A 576 1.71 3.58 16.77
CA VAL A 576 0.69 3.04 15.87
C VAL A 576 0.99 1.56 15.67
N GLY A 577 0.16 0.68 16.26
CA GLY A 577 0.26 -0.76 16.04
C GLY A 577 -0.46 -1.19 14.75
N THR A 578 -0.50 -2.49 14.45
CA THR A 578 -1.26 -3.04 13.32
C THR A 578 -2.33 -4.02 13.80
N VAL A 579 -3.44 -4.13 13.06
CA VAL A 579 -4.42 -5.22 13.22
C VAL A 579 -4.38 -6.22 12.06
N GLY A 580 -3.22 -6.32 11.42
CA GLY A 580 -2.97 -7.29 10.36
C GLY A 580 -3.43 -6.84 8.97
N PRO A 581 -3.37 -7.75 7.98
CA PRO A 581 -3.42 -7.42 6.55
C PRO A 581 -4.81 -7.10 5.99
N PHE A 582 -5.87 -7.34 6.76
CA PHE A 582 -7.26 -7.25 6.27
C PHE A 582 -8.17 -6.60 7.30
N ASN A 583 -9.31 -6.11 6.83
CA ASN A 583 -10.38 -5.53 7.64
C ASN A 583 -11.38 -6.55 8.23
N GLU A 584 -11.06 -7.84 8.09
CA GLU A 584 -11.80 -8.94 8.72
C GLU A 584 -10.86 -10.14 8.92
N GLY A 585 -11.30 -11.11 9.71
CA GLY A 585 -10.55 -12.34 9.95
C GLY A 585 -9.81 -12.33 11.28
N THR A 586 -9.01 -13.37 11.49
CA THR A 586 -8.47 -13.66 12.82
C THR A 586 -7.40 -12.66 13.24
N ASP A 587 -6.50 -12.27 12.34
CA ASP A 587 -5.50 -11.23 12.62
C ASP A 587 -6.14 -9.92 13.05
N TYR A 588 -7.20 -9.50 12.36
CA TYR A 588 -7.99 -8.32 12.70
C TYR A 588 -8.57 -8.39 14.11
N VAL A 589 -9.17 -9.52 14.47
CA VAL A 589 -9.77 -9.75 15.79
C VAL A 589 -8.70 -9.79 16.89
N GLU A 590 -7.61 -10.52 16.69
CA GLU A 590 -6.53 -10.64 17.68
C GLU A 590 -5.74 -9.32 17.83
N GLY A 591 -5.53 -8.59 16.73
CA GLY A 591 -4.89 -7.28 16.75
C GLY A 591 -5.67 -6.27 17.57
N TRP A 592 -7.00 -6.21 17.40
CA TRP A 592 -7.85 -5.36 18.23
C TRP A 592 -7.88 -5.78 19.69
N LYS A 593 -7.89 -7.09 19.99
CA LYS A 593 -7.77 -7.59 21.37
C LYS A 593 -6.44 -7.18 22.00
N LEU A 594 -5.34 -7.26 21.26
CA LEU A 594 -4.02 -6.84 21.72
C LEU A 594 -3.99 -5.32 21.97
N ALA A 595 -4.60 -4.54 21.07
CA ALA A 595 -4.71 -3.10 21.22
C ALA A 595 -5.47 -2.69 22.49
N ASP A 596 -6.60 -3.35 22.77
CA ASP A 596 -7.36 -3.15 24.00
C ASP A 596 -6.54 -3.58 25.24
N LYS A 597 -5.87 -4.72 25.17
CA LYS A 597 -5.05 -5.29 26.26
C LYS A 597 -3.90 -4.37 26.67
N LEU A 598 -3.17 -3.82 25.70
CA LEU A 598 -2.00 -2.96 25.94
C LEU A 598 -2.35 -1.47 26.04
N GLY A 599 -3.57 -1.08 25.69
CA GLY A 599 -3.98 0.32 25.58
C GLY A 599 -3.22 1.05 24.46
N ILE A 600 -3.05 0.41 23.30
CA ILE A 600 -2.36 0.99 22.15
C ILE A 600 -3.13 2.25 21.71
N PRO A 601 -2.48 3.43 21.60
CA PRO A 601 -3.18 4.68 21.29
C PRO A 601 -3.83 4.70 19.90
N MET A 602 -3.25 4.00 18.92
CA MET A 602 -3.73 3.96 17.55
C MET A 602 -3.35 2.64 16.87
N VAL A 603 -4.21 2.14 16.00
CA VAL A 603 -3.92 0.96 15.18
C VAL A 603 -4.10 1.25 13.69
N ASP A 604 -3.30 0.59 12.88
CA ASP A 604 -3.29 0.62 11.42
C ASP A 604 -4.21 -0.48 10.85
N GLU A 605 -5.21 -0.07 10.08
CA GLU A 605 -6.14 -0.93 9.34
C GLU A 605 -5.92 -0.81 7.83
N HIS A 606 -5.99 -1.92 7.11
CA HIS A 606 -5.72 -1.98 5.68
C HIS A 606 -6.83 -2.68 4.91
N TYR A 607 -7.24 -2.14 3.76
CA TYR A 607 -8.13 -2.87 2.84
C TYR A 607 -8.18 -2.30 1.42
N TYR A 608 -8.07 -3.21 0.46
CA TYR A 608 -8.20 -2.96 -0.98
C TYR A 608 -9.48 -3.61 -1.51
N GLN A 609 -10.50 -2.81 -1.79
CA GLN A 609 -11.87 -3.31 -1.97
C GLN A 609 -12.50 -2.89 -3.30
N SER A 610 -13.59 -3.56 -3.68
CA SER A 610 -14.36 -3.23 -4.88
C SER A 610 -15.26 -2.02 -4.68
N PRO A 611 -15.74 -1.35 -5.75
CA PRO A 611 -16.71 -0.26 -5.61
C PRO A 611 -17.96 -0.65 -4.81
N GLY A 612 -18.50 -1.85 -5.04
CA GLY A 612 -19.64 -2.38 -4.30
C GLY A 612 -19.38 -2.52 -2.81
N TRP A 613 -18.17 -2.90 -2.39
CA TRP A 613 -17.84 -2.96 -0.96
C TRP A 613 -17.96 -1.57 -0.34
N PHE A 614 -17.33 -0.54 -0.94
CA PHE A 614 -17.39 0.82 -0.42
C PHE A 614 -18.82 1.38 -0.40
N LEU A 615 -19.62 1.11 -1.45
CA LEU A 615 -21.04 1.50 -1.50
C LEU A 615 -21.83 0.92 -0.32
N HIS A 616 -21.62 -0.35 0.00
CA HIS A 616 -22.39 -1.09 1.03
C HIS A 616 -21.74 -1.09 2.43
N ASN A 617 -20.62 -0.41 2.62
CA ASN A 617 -19.92 -0.28 3.90
C ASN A 617 -19.65 1.18 4.29
N GLN A 618 -20.50 2.11 3.82
CA GLN A 618 -20.41 3.53 4.21
C GLN A 618 -20.61 3.75 5.72
N ASP A 619 -21.17 2.78 6.44
CA ASP A 619 -21.39 2.80 7.88
C ASP A 619 -20.37 1.96 8.66
N PHE A 620 -19.25 1.57 8.03
CA PHE A 620 -18.25 0.66 8.62
C PHE A 620 -17.75 1.16 9.97
N TYR A 621 -17.27 2.41 10.01
CA TYR A 621 -16.78 3.02 11.24
C TYR A 621 -17.90 3.54 12.14
N ASP A 622 -19.13 3.75 11.63
CA ASP A 622 -20.29 4.16 12.44
C ASP A 622 -20.62 3.13 13.54
N LYS A 623 -20.20 1.87 13.37
CA LYS A 623 -20.44 0.75 14.29
C LYS A 623 -19.38 0.58 15.38
N TYR A 624 -18.27 1.32 15.31
CA TYR A 624 -17.18 1.21 16.29
C TYR A 624 -17.59 1.71 17.67
N ASP A 625 -16.92 1.24 18.72
CA ASP A 625 -17.17 1.74 20.07
C ASP A 625 -16.39 3.05 20.32
N ARG A 626 -17.12 4.17 20.45
CA ARG A 626 -16.52 5.50 20.70
C ARG A 626 -15.98 5.67 22.12
N SER A 627 -16.27 4.74 23.03
CA SER A 627 -15.70 4.74 24.38
C SER A 627 -14.24 4.29 24.40
N LYS A 628 -13.80 3.59 23.34
CA LYS A 628 -12.41 3.17 23.18
C LYS A 628 -11.49 4.36 22.96
N LYS A 629 -10.33 4.33 23.62
CA LYS A 629 -9.28 5.34 23.48
C LYS A 629 -8.45 5.14 22.22
N THR A 630 -8.28 3.89 21.79
CA THR A 630 -7.56 3.53 20.57
C THR A 630 -8.23 4.13 19.35
N LYS A 631 -7.47 4.90 18.57
CA LYS A 631 -7.90 5.48 17.30
C LYS A 631 -7.52 4.59 16.12
N VAL A 632 -8.12 4.85 14.96
CA VAL A 632 -7.79 4.13 13.73
C VAL A 632 -6.97 5.03 12.81
N TYR A 633 -5.89 4.48 12.28
CA TYR A 633 -5.25 4.93 11.07
C TYR A 633 -5.64 3.95 9.96
N LEU A 634 -6.32 4.42 8.92
CA LEU A 634 -6.55 3.63 7.70
C LEU A 634 -5.34 3.78 6.79
N GLY A 635 -4.27 3.04 7.04
CA GLY A 635 -2.96 3.27 6.42
C GLY A 635 -2.87 2.88 4.97
N GLU A 636 -3.68 1.92 4.54
CA GLU A 636 -3.73 1.52 3.15
C GLU A 636 -5.17 1.24 2.73
N TYR A 637 -5.64 2.04 1.77
CA TYR A 637 -6.88 1.74 1.07
C TYR A 637 -6.82 2.14 -0.41
N ALA A 638 -7.50 1.37 -1.25
CA ALA A 638 -7.81 1.75 -2.62
C ALA A 638 -9.03 1.00 -3.13
N THR A 639 -9.74 1.60 -4.08
CA THR A 639 -10.75 0.89 -4.85
C THR A 639 -10.13 0.24 -6.07
N HIS A 640 -10.46 -1.03 -6.31
CA HIS A 640 -10.04 -1.73 -7.53
C HIS A 640 -11.22 -2.34 -8.29
N ILE A 641 -11.07 -2.35 -9.60
CA ILE A 641 -12.01 -2.96 -10.56
C ILE A 641 -11.26 -4.03 -11.37
N PRO A 642 -11.97 -4.92 -12.10
CA PRO A 642 -11.31 -5.87 -12.99
C PRO A 642 -10.31 -5.18 -13.93
N GLY A 643 -9.09 -5.73 -14.01
CA GLY A 643 -7.98 -5.11 -14.76
C GLY A 643 -7.29 -3.94 -14.04
N ARG A 644 -7.71 -3.62 -12.81
CA ARG A 644 -7.08 -2.66 -11.89
C ARG A 644 -6.84 -1.26 -12.50
N LYS A 645 -7.75 -0.80 -13.35
CA LYS A 645 -7.71 0.55 -13.93
C LYS A 645 -8.10 1.59 -12.88
N ALA A 646 -7.38 2.71 -12.83
CA ALA A 646 -7.78 3.92 -12.12
C ALA A 646 -8.61 4.83 -13.05
N ASN A 647 -9.86 5.09 -12.70
CA ASN A 647 -10.78 5.91 -13.49
C ASN A 647 -11.82 6.59 -12.58
N MET A 648 -12.83 7.24 -13.19
CA MET A 648 -13.88 7.93 -12.45
C MET A 648 -14.68 7.01 -11.52
N GLU A 649 -14.88 5.74 -11.88
CA GLU A 649 -15.58 4.77 -11.04
C GLU A 649 -14.86 4.51 -9.72
N THR A 650 -13.55 4.25 -9.75
CA THR A 650 -12.75 4.05 -8.53
C THR A 650 -12.66 5.34 -7.73
N ALA A 651 -12.32 6.45 -8.39
CA ALA A 651 -12.12 7.76 -7.77
C ALA A 651 -13.39 8.28 -7.08
N LEU A 652 -14.55 8.17 -7.74
CA LEU A 652 -15.80 8.69 -7.19
C LEU A 652 -16.33 7.82 -6.04
N THR A 653 -16.04 6.52 -6.08
CA THR A 653 -16.34 5.62 -4.96
C THR A 653 -15.46 5.92 -3.74
N GLU A 654 -14.18 6.23 -3.96
CA GLU A 654 -13.28 6.71 -2.90
C GLU A 654 -13.74 8.06 -2.35
N ALA A 655 -14.19 8.98 -3.21
CA ALA A 655 -14.74 10.27 -2.79
C ALA A 655 -15.99 10.10 -1.91
N LEU A 656 -16.88 9.16 -2.26
CA LEU A 656 -18.04 8.79 -1.45
C LEU A 656 -17.58 8.25 -0.09
N TYR A 657 -16.65 7.30 -0.08
CA TYR A 657 -16.19 6.69 1.16
C TYR A 657 -15.46 7.67 2.09
N LEU A 658 -14.71 8.62 1.54
CA LEU A 658 -14.08 9.69 2.30
C LEU A 658 -15.10 10.58 3.03
N THR A 659 -16.36 10.68 2.56
CA THR A 659 -17.42 11.35 3.35
C THR A 659 -17.74 10.59 4.63
N ALA A 660 -17.70 9.25 4.60
CA ALA A 660 -17.88 8.41 5.77
C ALA A 660 -16.66 8.47 6.70
N LEU A 661 -15.45 8.54 6.14
CA LEU A 661 -14.24 8.70 6.95
C LEU A 661 -14.22 10.05 7.68
N GLU A 662 -14.58 11.14 7.00
CA GLU A 662 -14.67 12.47 7.61
C GLU A 662 -15.80 12.55 8.64
N ARG A 663 -16.95 11.91 8.38
CA ARG A 663 -18.02 11.73 9.39
C ARG A 663 -17.55 11.00 10.63
N ASN A 664 -16.62 10.05 10.48
CA ASN A 664 -16.07 9.25 11.57
C ASN A 664 -14.65 9.70 11.97
N GLY A 665 -14.29 10.97 11.70
CA GLY A 665 -12.95 11.51 11.99
C GLY A 665 -12.61 11.63 13.49
N ASP A 666 -13.58 11.35 14.36
CA ASP A 666 -13.41 11.14 15.81
C ASP A 666 -12.86 9.74 16.15
N VAL A 667 -13.06 8.76 15.28
CA VAL A 667 -12.53 7.38 15.37
C VAL A 667 -11.33 7.21 14.43
N VAL A 668 -11.53 7.53 13.14
CA VAL A 668 -10.50 7.46 12.09
C VAL A 668 -9.68 8.74 12.13
N HIS A 669 -8.48 8.65 12.69
CA HIS A 669 -7.61 9.79 12.94
C HIS A 669 -6.71 10.12 11.74
N MET A 670 -6.38 9.13 10.92
CA MET A 670 -5.48 9.27 9.77
C MET A 670 -5.95 8.33 8.65
N THR A 671 -5.69 8.68 7.40
CA THR A 671 -5.94 7.84 6.22
C THR A 671 -4.91 8.13 5.14
N SER A 672 -4.54 7.09 4.37
CA SER A 672 -3.70 7.25 3.18
C SER A 672 -4.04 6.23 2.10
N TYR A 673 -4.13 6.72 0.86
CA TYR A 673 -4.25 5.88 -0.32
C TYR A 673 -2.94 5.12 -0.56
N ALA A 674 -3.03 3.86 -1.00
CA ALA A 674 -1.88 3.05 -1.39
C ALA A 674 -2.15 2.19 -2.64
N PRO A 675 -1.11 1.87 -3.45
CA PRO A 675 0.21 2.48 -3.47
C PRO A 675 0.21 3.88 -4.11
N LEU A 676 1.25 4.67 -3.83
CA LEU A 676 1.30 6.09 -4.17
C LEU A 676 1.83 6.38 -5.58
N LEU A 677 2.96 5.79 -5.95
CA LEU A 677 3.68 6.09 -7.19
C LEU A 677 3.95 4.80 -7.98
N ALA A 678 3.86 4.87 -9.31
CA ALA A 678 4.32 3.80 -10.18
C ALA A 678 5.01 4.33 -11.44
N LYS A 679 6.24 3.87 -11.68
CA LYS A 679 6.94 4.10 -12.94
C LYS A 679 6.32 3.24 -14.04
N GLU A 680 5.97 3.86 -15.16
CA GLU A 680 5.45 3.15 -16.33
C GLU A 680 6.43 2.04 -16.76
N LYS A 681 5.90 0.85 -17.06
CA LYS A 681 6.62 -0.39 -17.42
C LYS A 681 7.32 -1.12 -16.26
N HIS A 682 7.34 -0.56 -15.06
CA HIS A 682 7.97 -1.17 -13.88
C HIS A 682 6.97 -1.33 -12.74
N THR A 683 5.80 -1.91 -13.03
CA THR A 683 4.67 -1.96 -12.12
C THR A 683 4.47 -3.39 -11.57
N GLN A 684 4.78 -3.60 -10.29
CA GLN A 684 4.53 -4.81 -9.51
C GLN A 684 3.11 -4.84 -8.92
N TRP A 685 2.54 -3.67 -8.62
CA TRP A 685 1.17 -3.54 -8.11
C TRP A 685 0.41 -2.40 -8.80
N SER A 686 -0.91 -2.54 -8.94
CA SER A 686 -1.83 -1.51 -9.45
C SER A 686 -3.18 -1.63 -8.75
N PRO A 687 -4.10 -0.66 -8.83
CA PRO A 687 -3.87 0.70 -9.30
C PRO A 687 -2.95 1.49 -8.36
N ASP A 688 -2.42 2.61 -8.84
CA ASP A 688 -1.56 3.54 -8.10
C ASP A 688 -2.11 4.96 -8.21
N LEU A 689 -1.85 5.81 -7.22
CA LEU A 689 -2.39 7.16 -7.21
C LEU A 689 -1.82 8.04 -8.34
N ILE A 690 -0.52 7.88 -8.65
CA ILE A 690 0.22 8.67 -9.63
C ILE A 690 1.12 7.74 -10.46
N TYR A 691 0.95 7.78 -11.78
CA TYR A 691 1.87 7.13 -12.72
C TYR A 691 2.92 8.14 -13.20
N PHE A 692 4.11 7.70 -13.57
CA PHE A 692 5.13 8.60 -14.11
C PHE A 692 6.13 7.89 -15.04
N ASN A 693 6.85 8.68 -15.81
CA ASN A 693 8.05 8.26 -16.53
C ASN A 693 9.14 9.34 -16.36
N ASN A 694 10.23 9.25 -17.11
CA ASN A 694 11.38 10.15 -16.93
C ASN A 694 11.06 11.61 -17.30
N ARG A 695 9.95 11.88 -18.01
CA ARG A 695 9.54 13.22 -18.46
C ARG A 695 8.24 13.71 -17.87
N GLU A 696 7.32 12.81 -17.57
CA GLU A 696 5.93 13.15 -17.26
C GLU A 696 5.52 12.55 -15.92
N VAL A 697 4.73 13.33 -15.18
CA VAL A 697 3.93 12.87 -14.04
C VAL A 697 2.48 12.86 -14.48
N LYS A 698 1.78 11.74 -14.23
CA LYS A 698 0.40 11.47 -14.66
C LYS A 698 -0.46 11.15 -13.45
N PRO A 699 -0.96 12.17 -12.74
CA PRO A 699 -1.88 11.96 -11.63
C PRO A 699 -3.19 11.35 -12.12
N THR A 700 -3.70 10.36 -11.40
CA THR A 700 -4.97 9.71 -11.75
C THR A 700 -6.18 10.57 -11.39
N THR A 701 -7.38 10.19 -11.83
CA THR A 701 -8.62 10.81 -11.32
C THR A 701 -8.76 10.67 -9.80
N GLY A 702 -8.27 9.56 -9.22
CA GLY A 702 -8.21 9.35 -7.77
C GLY A 702 -7.28 10.34 -7.06
N TYR A 703 -6.15 10.72 -7.67
CA TYR A 703 -5.26 11.76 -7.13
C TYR A 703 -6.01 13.07 -6.91
N TYR A 704 -6.85 13.50 -7.86
CA TYR A 704 -7.59 14.74 -7.72
C TYR A 704 -8.64 14.68 -6.61
N VAL A 705 -9.19 13.50 -6.30
CA VAL A 705 -10.04 13.31 -5.12
C VAL A 705 -9.23 13.53 -3.84
N GLN A 706 -8.07 12.89 -3.71
CA GLN A 706 -7.18 13.07 -2.56
C GLN A 706 -6.76 14.53 -2.40
N LYS A 707 -6.33 15.18 -3.50
CA LYS A 707 -5.97 16.61 -3.52
C LYS A 707 -7.12 17.50 -3.06
N LEU A 708 -8.35 17.25 -3.54
CA LEU A 708 -9.51 18.04 -3.15
C LEU A 708 -9.87 17.86 -1.67
N TYR A 709 -9.74 16.65 -1.10
CA TYR A 709 -9.92 16.46 0.34
C TYR A 709 -8.80 17.12 1.15
N GLY A 710 -7.53 16.98 0.76
CA GLY A 710 -6.39 17.50 1.52
C GLY A 710 -6.31 19.03 1.53
N GLN A 711 -6.67 19.66 0.41
CA GLN A 711 -6.77 21.12 0.31
C GLN A 711 -8.02 21.70 0.99
N ASN A 712 -9.03 20.87 1.27
CA ASN A 712 -10.30 21.30 1.87
C ASN A 712 -10.66 20.47 3.12
N ALA A 713 -9.64 20.17 3.93
CA ALA A 713 -9.79 19.52 5.22
C ALA A 713 -10.40 20.49 6.25
N GLY A 714 -11.07 19.93 7.27
CA GLY A 714 -11.56 20.68 8.43
C GLY A 714 -11.11 20.06 9.74
N SER A 715 -11.48 20.71 10.84
CA SER A 715 -11.20 20.27 12.21
C SER A 715 -12.47 19.89 12.98
N HIS A 716 -13.63 20.25 12.44
CA HIS A 716 -14.92 19.94 13.03
C HIS A 716 -15.81 19.39 11.92
N TYR A 717 -16.45 18.25 12.18
CA TYR A 717 -17.48 17.70 11.32
C TYR A 717 -18.84 18.21 11.76
N ILE A 718 -19.62 18.69 10.80
CA ILE A 718 -20.99 19.17 11.01
C ILE A 718 -21.92 18.15 10.38
N PRO A 719 -22.67 17.38 11.18
CA PRO A 719 -23.62 16.40 10.64
C PRO A 719 -24.64 17.03 9.71
N SER A 720 -25.13 16.26 8.75
CA SER A 720 -26.18 16.69 7.83
C SER A 720 -27.18 15.58 7.55
N GLN A 721 -28.45 15.97 7.44
CA GLN A 721 -29.51 15.11 6.98
C GLN A 721 -29.67 15.25 5.46
N ILE A 722 -29.78 14.11 4.75
CA ILE A 722 -30.09 14.08 3.32
C ILE A 722 -31.52 13.55 3.15
N ILE A 723 -32.40 14.36 2.58
CA ILE A 723 -33.77 13.98 2.20
C ILE A 723 -33.84 13.91 0.69
N LEU A 724 -34.25 12.76 0.15
CA LEU A 724 -34.43 12.55 -1.28
C LEU A 724 -35.90 12.46 -1.65
N ASP A 725 -36.28 12.95 -2.83
CA ASP A 725 -37.60 12.70 -3.41
C ASP A 725 -37.80 11.24 -3.86
N ASN A 726 -36.68 10.52 -4.06
CA ASN A 726 -36.66 9.10 -4.37
C ASN A 726 -36.34 8.25 -3.12
N GLN A 727 -37.21 7.29 -2.81
CA GLN A 727 -37.07 6.44 -1.62
C GLN A 727 -36.32 5.11 -1.86
N ASP A 728 -35.90 4.81 -3.08
CA ASP A 728 -35.11 3.62 -3.38
C ASP A 728 -33.76 3.65 -2.66
N ASN A 729 -33.50 2.64 -1.82
CA ASN A 729 -32.25 2.53 -1.08
C ASN A 729 -31.03 2.48 -2.01
N ARG A 730 -31.16 1.94 -3.22
CA ARG A 730 -30.07 1.92 -4.21
C ARG A 730 -29.69 3.33 -4.66
N VAL A 731 -30.65 4.25 -4.72
CA VAL A 731 -30.41 5.67 -5.03
C VAL A 731 -29.73 6.35 -3.84
N LYS A 732 -30.19 6.09 -2.61
CA LYS A 732 -29.61 6.65 -1.37
C LYS A 732 -28.12 6.31 -1.23
N LEU A 733 -27.72 5.07 -1.52
CA LEU A 733 -26.32 4.63 -1.43
C LEU A 733 -25.35 5.39 -2.36
N ARG A 734 -25.86 6.14 -3.34
CA ARG A 734 -25.07 6.83 -4.38
C ARG A 734 -25.00 8.33 -4.19
N ILE A 735 -25.53 8.84 -3.08
CA ILE A 735 -25.48 10.24 -2.72
C ILE A 735 -24.78 10.35 -1.37
N GLY A 736 -23.73 11.16 -1.32
CA GLY A 736 -22.97 11.40 -0.09
C GLY A 736 -22.76 12.89 0.15
N SER A 737 -22.68 13.27 1.42
CA SER A 737 -22.31 14.63 1.83
C SER A 737 -21.36 14.61 3.02
N SER A 738 -20.38 15.50 3.01
CA SER A 738 -19.55 15.83 4.16
C SER A 738 -19.45 17.34 4.32
N ILE A 739 -19.71 17.85 5.52
CA ILE A 739 -19.60 19.26 5.83
C ILE A 739 -18.63 19.40 6.99
N VAL A 740 -17.59 20.21 6.79
CA VAL A 740 -16.59 20.47 7.84
C VAL A 740 -16.32 21.95 8.00
N ARG A 741 -15.88 22.33 9.19
CA ARG A 741 -15.36 23.67 9.49
C ARG A 741 -13.85 23.63 9.68
N ASP A 742 -13.14 24.47 8.95
CA ASP A 742 -11.73 24.77 9.19
C ASP A 742 -11.64 25.78 10.33
N SER A 743 -11.13 25.37 11.50
CA SER A 743 -11.02 26.27 12.65
C SER A 743 -9.95 27.35 12.48
N LYS A 744 -9.00 27.18 11.55
CA LYS A 744 -7.95 28.17 11.31
C LYS A 744 -8.48 29.36 10.51
N THR A 745 -9.36 29.12 9.53
CA THR A 745 -9.92 30.16 8.66
C THR A 745 -11.35 30.54 9.02
N GLY A 746 -12.08 29.67 9.70
CA GLY A 746 -13.53 29.77 9.93
C GLY A 746 -14.37 29.18 8.80
N ASP A 747 -13.77 28.89 7.64
CA ASP A 747 -14.48 28.45 6.44
C ASP A 747 -15.29 27.18 6.68
N VAL A 748 -16.45 27.11 6.03
CA VAL A 748 -17.24 25.88 5.91
C VAL A 748 -17.03 25.27 4.54
N ILE A 749 -16.64 24.00 4.52
CA ILE A 749 -16.43 23.23 3.30
C ILE A 749 -17.58 22.24 3.16
N VAL A 750 -18.27 22.31 2.03
CA VAL A 750 -19.34 21.38 1.64
C VAL A 750 -18.82 20.47 0.54
N LYS A 751 -18.81 19.16 0.79
CA LYS A 751 -18.38 18.12 -0.15
C LYS A 751 -19.57 17.24 -0.51
N LEU A 752 -19.88 17.11 -1.80
CA LEU A 752 -21.07 16.42 -2.31
C LEU A 752 -20.68 15.41 -3.37
N VAL A 753 -21.20 14.19 -3.26
CA VAL A 753 -20.95 13.10 -4.19
C VAL A 753 -22.26 12.65 -4.82
N ASN A 754 -22.29 12.57 -6.14
CA ASN A 754 -23.37 12.00 -6.94
C ASN A 754 -22.83 10.86 -7.82
N LEU A 755 -23.04 9.61 -7.42
CA LEU A 755 -22.71 8.41 -8.21
C LEU A 755 -23.83 7.99 -9.18
N LEU A 756 -24.94 8.73 -9.26
CA LEU A 756 -26.05 8.35 -10.14
C LEU A 756 -25.76 8.67 -11.61
N PRO A 757 -26.37 7.93 -12.55
CA PRO A 757 -26.32 8.23 -13.99
C PRO A 757 -27.16 9.45 -14.40
N VAL A 758 -27.75 10.15 -13.43
CA VAL A 758 -28.59 11.34 -13.62
C VAL A 758 -28.08 12.47 -12.72
N SER A 759 -28.46 13.69 -13.06
CA SER A 759 -28.13 14.84 -12.22
C SER A 759 -28.98 14.86 -10.94
N VAL A 760 -28.44 15.47 -9.88
CA VAL A 760 -29.15 15.68 -8.60
C VAL A 760 -29.32 17.18 -8.37
N GLU A 761 -30.56 17.68 -8.31
CA GLU A 761 -30.85 19.05 -7.88
C GLU A 761 -30.78 19.09 -6.35
N THR A 762 -29.79 19.77 -5.80
CA THR A 762 -29.52 19.80 -4.36
C THR A 762 -29.85 21.16 -3.78
N GLU A 763 -30.73 21.22 -2.79
CA GLU A 763 -30.91 22.38 -1.92
C GLU A 763 -30.05 22.21 -0.66
N ILE A 764 -29.10 23.11 -0.46
CA ILE A 764 -28.19 23.07 0.69
C ILE A 764 -28.67 24.12 1.69
N GLN A 765 -28.97 23.68 2.91
CA GLN A 765 -29.48 24.51 3.99
C GLN A 765 -28.46 24.56 5.12
N LEU A 766 -28.02 25.76 5.48
CA LEU A 766 -26.96 26.02 6.46
C LEU A 766 -27.47 26.78 7.69
N PRO A 767 -28.52 26.30 8.39
CA PRO A 767 -28.98 26.95 9.61
C PRO A 767 -27.85 27.02 10.64
N GLY A 768 -27.75 28.13 11.37
CA GLY A 768 -26.81 28.26 12.49
C GLY A 768 -25.32 28.33 12.13
N ILE A 769 -24.93 28.25 10.85
CA ILE A 769 -23.52 28.30 10.42
C ILE A 769 -22.89 29.70 10.54
N GLY A 770 -23.71 30.74 10.59
CA GLY A 770 -23.29 32.15 10.63
C GLY A 770 -23.43 32.83 9.26
N SER A 771 -22.96 34.08 9.16
CA SER A 771 -23.00 34.82 7.90
C SER A 771 -21.93 34.30 6.94
N VAL A 772 -22.34 33.83 5.76
CA VAL A 772 -21.42 33.47 4.67
C VAL A 772 -21.25 34.64 3.69
N GLN A 773 -20.10 34.72 3.03
CA GLN A 773 -19.92 35.62 1.89
C GLN A 773 -20.89 35.22 0.76
N PRO A 774 -21.38 36.18 -0.06
CA PRO A 774 -22.35 35.91 -1.11
C PRO A 774 -21.77 35.12 -2.30
N SER A 775 -20.46 34.86 -2.32
CA SER A 775 -19.78 34.06 -3.32
C SER A 775 -18.89 33.00 -2.68
N ALA A 776 -18.75 31.87 -3.37
CA ALA A 776 -17.93 30.75 -2.93
C ALA A 776 -17.17 30.13 -4.10
N VAL A 777 -15.99 29.56 -3.79
CA VAL A 777 -15.24 28.76 -4.75
C VAL A 777 -15.87 27.38 -4.82
N ARG A 778 -16.14 26.91 -6.03
CA ARG A 778 -16.62 25.57 -6.30
C ARG A 778 -15.64 24.85 -7.23
N THR A 779 -15.34 23.60 -6.91
CA THR A 779 -14.60 22.70 -7.79
C THR A 779 -15.41 21.45 -8.06
N VAL A 780 -15.54 21.07 -9.34
CA VAL A 780 -16.34 19.93 -9.79
C VAL A 780 -15.45 18.97 -10.57
N LEU A 781 -15.41 17.71 -10.13
CA LEU A 781 -14.88 16.59 -10.88
C LEU A 781 -16.07 15.78 -11.41
N ALA A 782 -16.24 15.69 -12.73
CA ALA A 782 -17.41 15.01 -13.33
C ALA A 782 -17.03 14.30 -14.64
N GLY A 783 -17.62 13.13 -14.88
CA GLY A 783 -17.36 12.32 -16.06
C GLY A 783 -18.01 10.95 -15.98
N ALA A 784 -18.12 10.25 -17.12
CA ALA A 784 -18.66 8.88 -17.12
C ALA A 784 -17.76 7.92 -16.31
N PRO A 785 -18.29 6.80 -15.76
CA PRO A 785 -17.52 5.89 -14.88
C PRO A 785 -16.18 5.42 -15.46
N GLU A 786 -16.12 5.16 -16.77
CA GLU A 786 -14.91 4.68 -17.45
C GLU A 786 -13.91 5.80 -17.83
N SER A 787 -14.27 7.08 -17.64
CA SER A 787 -13.46 8.22 -18.05
C SER A 787 -12.44 8.64 -16.98
N THR A 788 -11.50 9.50 -17.37
CA THR A 788 -10.46 10.06 -16.47
C THR A 788 -10.47 11.60 -16.49
N PRO A 789 -11.54 12.25 -15.98
CA PRO A 789 -11.67 13.69 -16.05
C PRO A 789 -10.71 14.41 -15.09
N LEU A 790 -10.52 15.71 -15.35
CA LEU A 790 -9.85 16.65 -14.45
C LEU A 790 -10.88 17.54 -13.76
N PRO A 791 -10.62 18.02 -12.52
CA PRO A 791 -11.52 18.93 -11.84
C PRO A 791 -11.53 20.32 -12.50
N VAL A 792 -12.70 20.97 -12.51
CA VAL A 792 -12.90 22.34 -12.99
C VAL A 792 -13.33 23.23 -11.84
N THR A 793 -12.70 24.41 -11.70
CA THR A 793 -12.97 25.37 -10.64
C THR A 793 -13.64 26.63 -11.18
N ASP A 794 -14.68 27.09 -10.50
CA ASP A 794 -15.35 28.36 -10.74
C ASP A 794 -15.81 29.04 -9.45
N THR A 795 -16.51 30.16 -9.58
CA THR A 795 -17.15 30.88 -8.47
C THR A 795 -18.65 30.85 -8.66
N ILE A 796 -19.37 30.57 -7.58
CA ILE A 796 -20.84 30.54 -7.55
C ILE A 796 -21.38 31.54 -6.52
N GLU A 797 -22.61 31.98 -6.73
CA GLU A 797 -23.37 32.71 -5.72
C GLU A 797 -23.90 31.74 -4.66
N VAL A 798 -23.79 32.14 -3.40
CA VAL A 798 -24.24 31.34 -2.25
C VAL A 798 -24.93 32.24 -1.22
N GLY A 799 -25.73 31.62 -0.37
CA GLY A 799 -26.37 32.26 0.77
C GLY A 799 -26.52 31.27 1.92
N ALA A 800 -27.34 31.61 2.92
CA ALA A 800 -27.67 30.69 4.01
C ALA A 800 -28.37 29.41 3.50
N ASN A 801 -29.15 29.54 2.43
CA ASN A 801 -29.68 28.44 1.65
C ASN A 801 -29.36 28.71 0.18
N PHE A 802 -28.91 27.70 -0.56
CA PHE A 802 -28.64 27.84 -1.99
C PHE A 802 -28.82 26.51 -2.72
N LYS A 803 -29.02 26.59 -4.03
CA LYS A 803 -29.20 25.41 -4.88
C LYS A 803 -27.92 25.09 -5.64
N GLN A 804 -27.67 23.81 -5.81
CA GLN A 804 -26.56 23.30 -6.61
C GLN A 804 -27.04 22.12 -7.45
N GLN A 805 -26.80 22.19 -8.77
CA GLN A 805 -27.00 21.05 -9.65
C GLN A 805 -25.73 20.19 -9.66
N LEU A 806 -25.81 18.96 -9.15
CA LEU A 806 -24.74 17.98 -9.25
C LEU A 806 -24.87 17.23 -10.59
N PRO A 807 -23.88 17.28 -11.49
CA PRO A 807 -23.87 16.46 -12.70
C PRO A 807 -23.94 14.97 -12.36
N ALA A 808 -24.39 14.14 -13.31
CA ALA A 808 -24.26 12.69 -13.20
C ALA A 808 -22.79 12.30 -12.99
N TYR A 809 -22.52 11.35 -12.11
CA TYR A 809 -21.17 10.90 -11.74
C TYR A 809 -20.23 12.08 -11.45
N SER A 810 -20.44 12.76 -10.32
CA SER A 810 -19.65 13.93 -9.94
C SER A 810 -19.31 14.02 -8.46
N PHE A 811 -18.15 14.61 -8.19
CA PHE A 811 -17.70 15.06 -6.89
C PHE A 811 -17.57 16.58 -6.91
N THR A 812 -18.28 17.27 -6.02
CA THR A 812 -18.32 18.73 -5.93
C THR A 812 -17.84 19.17 -4.56
N VAL A 813 -16.89 20.11 -4.53
CA VAL A 813 -16.40 20.76 -3.31
C VAL A 813 -16.72 22.25 -3.39
N ILE A 814 -17.33 22.81 -2.34
CA ILE A 814 -17.68 24.22 -2.23
C ILE A 814 -17.08 24.76 -0.93
N ARG A 815 -16.22 25.78 -1.04
CA ARG A 815 -15.60 26.44 0.11
C ARG A 815 -16.28 27.78 0.38
N LEU A 816 -17.01 27.83 1.48
CA LEU A 816 -17.78 28.99 1.94
C LEU A 816 -16.93 29.77 2.95
N LYS A 817 -16.65 31.04 2.63
CA LYS A 817 -16.01 31.95 3.58
C LYS A 817 -17.04 32.47 4.58
N THR A 818 -16.86 32.21 5.86
CA THR A 818 -17.67 32.81 6.92
C THR A 818 -17.14 34.19 7.28
N LYS A 819 -18.02 35.11 7.67
CA LYS A 819 -17.67 36.46 8.12
C LYS A 819 -17.34 36.53 9.60
#